data_AF-A0A261CCE7-F1
#
_entry.id   AF-A0A261CCE7-F1
#
_cell.length_a   1.000
_cell.length_b   1.000
_cell.length_c   1.000
_cell.angle_alpha   90.00
_cell.angle_beta   90.00
_cell.angle_gamma   90.00
#
_symmetry.space_group_name_H-M   'P 1'
#
loop_
_entity.id
_entity.type
_entity.pdbx_description
1 polymer ?
#
loop_
_entity_poly.entity_id
_entity_poly.type
_entity_poly.pdbx_seq_one_letter_code
_entity_poly.pdbx_strand_id
1 'polypeptide(L)'
;MSKLWGNYYRWVILFVGFLCLTSICSNYIIINFTFICMKNDMTNAVADSNGTLHSIYDYSSGEKKWILWAVALGTMIGTLPINVLYVKFGARFPFLLAGLASVVSTALIPWAAGFNYWVLILLRFVQGLAYSADFAAIGLITVRWAPLTETATFIAIMTSFTGISSTATNSVTGVICESSFGWKWSYYLHAAVGTFLFFLWYVIYIDHPQDTKRVSCKELTKIEKSKSAAHLDKSTDVPYRKLLTSPVIWCVWLNAFFEMSAVIVCSTYMPIYFHEVLGFGVTETGFWVALVLFIWLPVRWVSAIMSDKIKFVGERTKMLIFNTIAVGGTGAFFAIIGFIPAENKYWSVAAFTMTMCCVGVNSGGFYKCGVLHARQYAHVVIAAIQWTKCVALFSAPAMVALFVTTESVRTQWIGVYLVFGGLMQITNLLSYCIFTDKPAEWTNTDEKPVLIVIAVGFLCLASVCSNYIVINFTFICMKNDNSEVFVDGNGTVRSIYDYSSSEKKWIMWAVAAGTIIGTIPINLLYVKYGARYPFLVAGVVSSLATAFVPLAARVNFFLLILLRFLQGLAYSADFAAIGLMTVRWAPLSETATFVAILTAFTGISSVVTNSLTGLICESSLGWKFAFYFHAIAGFILFVIWIFVYIDHPEDTERVSQKELGHIQKNKSEAHLDRNTSVPYKKILTSPVILCVWVNAFFEMSAVIMFSSYMPIYFHEVLKFGITETGFYVALVLFSYMPIRFVAAVFSDKFRFISEKLKIMIFNTFAVGGSGFFFACIGFIPAEHKMLSLSFFILTMCCIGVNSGGFYKCGVLHARQFAHVVIAAIQWMKCLALFSAPALVAIFVSDESNRLQWMWVHLVLGGLMIITNFVSYFIFTDEPAEWTNNGYIDHNETKQSIYDYTTSEKKWILWSVAAGTIIGTIPLNTLYVKFGARNPFMVAGLASCASTALIPWSAKLNFFMLILLRFIQGFAYSADFAAIGLMTVRWAPLSETATFLAVLTCFNGIASTITNFGTGLICESSLGWKWSYYLHAIAGLVLFALWFLVYIDHPQETKRVSDQELQKIQKNKSEAHLSKKCDVPYMKLATSPIILCVWANAFFDLTAAIMFSTYVPIYLHEVLKFGITETGFYASLILGLSLPVRFVFALVSDKLKFISETAKIRIFNTVSVGVSGLFFASIGYA
;
A
#
# COMPACT_ATOMS: atom_id res chain seq x y z
N MET A 1 -34.47 50.88 11.79
CA MET A 1 -34.21 49.89 10.72
C MET A 1 -34.74 48.46 11.00
N SER A 2 -35.05 48.06 12.25
CA SER A 2 -35.43 46.65 12.58
C SER A 2 -36.80 46.17 12.09
N LYS A 3 -37.75 47.07 11.75
CA LYS A 3 -39.12 46.66 11.33
C LYS A 3 -39.31 46.45 9.82
N LEU A 4 -38.49 47.05 8.94
CA LEU A 4 -38.74 47.02 7.49
C LEU A 4 -38.24 45.74 6.82
N TRP A 5 -37.08 45.23 7.26
CA TRP A 5 -36.41 44.07 6.64
C TRP A 5 -36.61 42.76 7.41
N GLY A 6 -37.23 42.79 8.59
CA GLY A 6 -37.34 41.60 9.46
C GLY A 6 -38.10 40.43 8.83
N ASN A 7 -39.02 40.71 7.89
CA ASN A 7 -39.76 39.69 7.13
C ASN A 7 -39.01 39.14 5.91
N TYR A 8 -37.85 39.72 5.55
CA TYR A 8 -37.07 39.37 4.36
C TYR A 8 -35.57 39.23 4.67
N TYR A 9 -35.20 39.10 5.95
CA TYR A 9 -33.81 39.16 6.40
C TYR A 9 -32.95 38.05 5.79
N ARG A 10 -33.54 36.88 5.44
CA ARG A 10 -32.82 35.81 4.73
C ARG A 10 -32.26 36.23 3.37
N TRP A 11 -32.95 37.13 2.66
CA TRP A 11 -32.50 37.66 1.36
C TRP A 11 -31.37 38.67 1.52
N VAL A 12 -31.36 39.43 2.62
CA VAL A 12 -30.23 40.32 2.98
C VAL A 12 -28.98 39.48 3.25
N ILE A 13 -29.12 38.40 4.02
CA ILE A 13 -28.03 37.45 4.29
C ILE A 13 -27.51 36.81 3.00
N LEU A 14 -28.43 36.35 2.14
CA LEU A 14 -28.10 35.76 0.85
C LEU A 14 -27.31 36.73 -0.03
N PHE A 15 -27.77 37.99 -0.12
CA PHE A 15 -27.14 39.02 -0.94
C PHE A 15 -25.75 39.40 -0.43
N VAL A 16 -25.59 39.63 0.88
CA VAL A 16 -24.29 39.96 1.48
C VAL A 16 -23.30 38.79 1.34
N GLY A 17 -23.77 37.56 1.58
CA GLY A 17 -22.97 36.36 1.36
C GLY A 17 -22.52 36.22 -0.10
N PHE A 18 -23.43 36.42 -1.05
CA PHE A 18 -23.14 36.43 -2.49
C PHE A 18 -22.08 37.47 -2.88
N LEU A 19 -22.15 38.70 -2.35
CA LEU A 19 -21.14 39.73 -2.60
C LEU A 19 -19.77 39.37 -2.03
N CYS A 20 -19.71 38.78 -0.83
CA CYS A 20 -18.46 38.33 -0.21
C CYS A 20 -17.81 37.20 -1.02
N LEU A 21 -18.59 36.21 -1.46
CA LEU A 21 -18.13 35.14 -2.36
C LEU A 21 -17.60 35.72 -3.68
N THR A 22 -18.33 36.68 -4.27
CA THR A 22 -17.91 37.38 -5.49
C THR A 22 -16.59 38.11 -5.29
N SER A 23 -16.37 38.72 -4.12
CA SER A 23 -15.13 39.41 -3.79
C SER A 23 -13.94 38.48 -3.63
N ILE A 24 -14.06 37.37 -2.88
CA ILE A 24 -12.97 36.39 -2.76
C ILE A 24 -12.61 35.82 -4.14
N CYS A 25 -13.62 35.50 -4.95
CA CYS A 25 -13.40 35.00 -6.31
C CYS A 25 -12.70 36.04 -7.19
N SER A 26 -13.12 37.30 -7.12
CA SER A 26 -12.51 38.41 -7.86
C SER A 26 -11.03 38.59 -7.49
N ASN A 27 -10.72 38.53 -6.19
CA ASN A 27 -9.36 38.67 -5.66
C ASN A 27 -8.39 37.63 -6.22
N TYR A 28 -8.84 36.39 -6.44
CA TYR A 28 -7.98 35.37 -7.04
C TYR A 28 -7.90 35.50 -8.58
N ILE A 29 -9.00 35.86 -9.25
CA ILE A 29 -9.09 35.93 -10.72
C ILE A 29 -8.35 37.14 -11.30
N ILE A 30 -8.21 38.22 -10.55
CA ILE A 30 -7.61 39.48 -11.02
C ILE A 30 -6.28 39.29 -11.77
N ILE A 31 -5.45 38.35 -11.33
CA ILE A 31 -4.14 38.08 -11.94
C ILE A 31 -4.23 37.61 -13.39
N ASN A 32 -5.33 36.93 -13.76
CA ASN A 32 -5.54 36.40 -15.10
C ASN A 32 -5.54 37.53 -16.14
N PHE A 33 -6.15 38.67 -15.79
CA PHE A 33 -6.13 39.85 -16.64
C PHE A 33 -4.85 40.67 -16.43
N THR A 34 -4.38 40.84 -15.19
CA THR A 34 -3.19 41.68 -14.96
C THR A 34 -1.92 41.10 -15.56
N PHE A 35 -1.81 39.79 -15.81
CA PHE A 35 -0.67 39.25 -16.57
C PHE A 35 -0.47 39.93 -17.93
N ILE A 36 -1.56 40.35 -18.58
CA ILE A 36 -1.50 41.08 -19.86
C ILE A 36 -0.90 42.48 -19.64
N CYS A 37 -1.38 43.19 -18.63
CA CYS A 37 -0.93 44.56 -18.33
C CYS A 37 0.49 44.60 -17.75
N MET A 38 0.83 43.64 -16.89
CA MET A 38 2.11 43.53 -16.17
C MET A 38 3.27 43.34 -17.15
N LYS A 39 3.08 42.52 -18.19
CA LYS A 39 4.09 42.32 -19.24
C LYS A 39 4.49 43.62 -19.94
N ASN A 40 3.55 44.56 -20.07
CA ASN A 40 3.76 45.84 -20.75
C ASN A 40 4.24 46.96 -19.80
N ASP A 41 4.39 46.69 -18.50
CA ASP A 41 4.86 47.67 -17.52
C ASP A 41 6.40 47.75 -17.55
N MET A 42 6.92 48.83 -18.14
CA MET A 42 8.36 49.06 -18.32
C MET A 42 9.01 49.86 -17.17
N THR A 43 8.29 50.14 -16.07
CA THR A 43 8.82 50.97 -14.97
C THR A 43 10.09 50.42 -14.32
N ASN A 44 10.26 49.09 -14.29
CA ASN A 44 11.44 48.40 -13.74
C ASN A 44 12.07 47.44 -14.76
N ALA A 45 12.10 47.79 -16.05
CA ALA A 45 12.58 46.88 -17.10
C ALA A 45 14.07 46.51 -16.96
N VAL A 46 14.40 45.27 -17.33
CA VAL A 46 15.78 44.74 -17.35
C VAL A 46 16.15 44.43 -18.81
N ALA A 47 17.41 44.69 -19.17
CA ALA A 47 17.93 44.38 -20.50
C ALA A 47 18.32 42.90 -20.60
N ASP A 48 17.84 42.21 -21.63
CA ASP A 48 18.27 40.84 -21.96
C ASP A 48 19.68 40.83 -22.60
N SER A 49 20.28 39.66 -22.81
CA SER A 49 21.63 39.49 -23.39
C SER A 49 21.80 40.15 -24.77
N ASN A 50 20.69 40.37 -25.49
CA ASN A 50 20.64 41.04 -26.79
C ASN A 50 20.35 42.56 -26.70
N GLY A 51 20.29 43.13 -25.49
CA GLY A 51 20.01 44.55 -25.25
C GLY A 51 18.53 44.95 -25.32
N THR A 52 17.61 44.01 -25.56
CA THR A 52 16.17 44.23 -25.53
C THR A 52 15.65 44.35 -24.10
N LEU A 53 15.03 45.49 -23.78
CA LEU A 53 14.38 45.73 -22.49
C LEU A 53 13.09 44.91 -22.39
N HIS A 54 12.95 44.12 -21.33
CA HIS A 54 11.73 43.40 -20.98
C HIS A 54 11.30 43.76 -19.56
N SER A 55 9.99 43.70 -19.29
CA SER A 55 9.47 43.92 -17.96
C SER A 55 9.92 42.82 -17.00
N ILE A 56 10.30 43.17 -15.76
CA ILE A 56 10.52 42.18 -14.68
C ILE A 56 9.28 41.35 -14.34
N TYR A 57 8.11 41.78 -14.82
CA TYR A 57 6.85 41.09 -14.65
C TYR A 57 6.47 40.24 -15.88
N ASP A 58 7.35 40.11 -16.88
CA ASP A 58 7.13 39.20 -18.01
C ASP A 58 7.48 37.76 -17.63
N TYR A 59 6.53 37.11 -16.95
CA TYR A 59 6.68 35.72 -16.53
C TYR A 59 6.59 34.75 -17.72
N SER A 60 7.47 33.74 -17.72
CA SER A 60 7.43 32.63 -18.65
C SER A 60 6.15 31.80 -18.52
N SER A 61 5.84 30.99 -19.54
CA SER A 61 4.70 30.08 -19.52
C SER A 61 4.79 29.05 -18.38
N GLY A 62 6.00 28.69 -17.94
CA GLY A 62 6.22 27.83 -16.77
C GLY A 62 5.90 28.55 -15.46
N GLU A 63 6.39 29.78 -15.30
CA GLU A 63 6.18 30.57 -14.08
C GLU A 63 4.71 30.95 -13.87
N LYS A 64 4.00 31.31 -14.95
CA LYS A 64 2.56 31.57 -14.93
C LYS A 64 1.77 30.36 -14.44
N LYS A 65 2.14 29.14 -14.88
CA LYS A 65 1.50 27.89 -14.42
C LYS A 65 1.63 27.73 -12.91
N TRP A 66 2.81 27.92 -12.33
CA TRP A 66 3.02 27.82 -10.88
C TRP A 66 2.24 28.86 -10.09
N ILE A 67 2.18 30.12 -10.57
CA ILE A 67 1.38 31.19 -9.95
C ILE A 67 -0.12 30.84 -9.92
N LEU A 68 -0.62 30.18 -10.98
CA LEU A 68 -2.00 29.73 -11.09
C LEU A 68 -2.26 28.47 -10.24
N TRP A 69 -1.35 27.50 -10.26
CA TRP A 69 -1.44 26.25 -9.51
C TRP A 69 -1.35 26.45 -7.99
N ALA A 70 -0.64 27.47 -7.52
CA ALA A 70 -0.55 27.82 -6.10
C ALA A 70 -1.94 28.04 -5.48
N VAL A 71 -2.87 28.68 -6.20
CA VAL A 71 -4.26 28.86 -5.75
C VAL A 71 -4.98 27.52 -5.65
N ALA A 72 -4.84 26.64 -6.65
CA ALA A 72 -5.47 25.34 -6.64
C ALA A 72 -4.98 24.47 -5.47
N LEU A 73 -3.66 24.45 -5.22
CA LEU A 73 -3.05 23.75 -4.07
C LEU A 73 -3.52 24.33 -2.73
N GLY A 74 -3.50 25.66 -2.58
CA GLY A 74 -4.00 26.34 -1.39
C GLY A 74 -5.48 26.01 -1.14
N THR A 75 -6.29 25.96 -2.19
CA THR A 75 -7.71 25.64 -2.08
C THR A 75 -7.93 24.18 -1.65
N MET A 76 -7.18 23.24 -2.22
CA MET A 76 -7.23 21.83 -1.84
C MET A 76 -6.88 21.63 -0.36
N ILE A 77 -5.79 22.24 0.09
CA ILE A 77 -5.32 22.12 1.47
C ILE A 77 -6.27 22.83 2.44
N GLY A 78 -6.79 24.00 2.07
CA GLY A 78 -7.67 24.80 2.92
C GLY A 78 -9.06 24.21 3.13
N THR A 79 -9.56 23.39 2.20
CA THR A 79 -10.94 22.88 2.23
C THR A 79 -11.27 22.12 3.52
N LEU A 80 -10.38 21.25 4.00
CA LEU A 80 -10.63 20.47 5.22
C LEU A 80 -10.53 21.33 6.50
N PRO A 81 -9.42 22.06 6.76
CA PRO A 81 -9.32 22.92 7.95
C PRO A 81 -10.43 23.95 8.04
N ILE A 82 -10.78 24.61 6.93
CA ILE A 82 -11.83 25.61 6.93
C ILE A 82 -13.20 24.98 7.21
N ASN A 83 -13.48 23.78 6.67
CA ASN A 83 -14.73 23.08 7.00
C ASN A 83 -14.81 22.71 8.49
N VAL A 84 -13.69 22.29 9.10
CA VAL A 84 -13.63 22.05 10.56
C VAL A 84 -13.90 23.33 11.35
N LEU A 85 -13.34 24.46 10.91
CA LEU A 85 -13.62 25.77 11.52
C LEU A 85 -15.10 26.16 11.39
N TYR A 86 -15.73 25.90 10.24
CA TYR A 86 -17.15 26.16 10.03
C TYR A 86 -18.06 25.31 10.93
N VAL A 87 -17.71 24.04 11.13
CA VAL A 87 -18.45 23.15 12.04
C VAL A 87 -18.33 23.65 13.48
N LYS A 88 -17.13 24.05 13.90
CA LYS A 88 -16.85 24.43 15.30
C LYS A 88 -17.33 25.83 15.66
N PHE A 89 -17.19 26.80 14.76
CA PHE A 89 -17.40 28.22 15.05
C PHE A 89 -18.53 28.87 14.23
N GLY A 90 -19.23 28.11 13.38
CA GLY A 90 -20.17 28.66 12.42
C GLY A 90 -19.49 29.38 11.26
N ALA A 91 -20.23 30.11 10.43
CA ALA A 91 -19.69 30.84 9.29
C ALA A 91 -19.26 32.26 9.59
N ARG A 92 -19.75 32.88 10.66
CA ARG A 92 -19.50 34.31 10.88
C ARG A 92 -18.01 34.63 11.00
N PHE A 93 -17.29 33.91 11.87
CA PHE A 93 -15.88 34.16 12.12
C PHE A 93 -14.94 33.50 11.09
N PRO A 94 -15.10 32.21 10.73
CA PRO A 94 -14.22 31.57 9.73
C PRO A 94 -14.29 32.21 8.34
N PHE A 95 -15.47 32.62 7.87
CA PHE A 95 -15.59 33.29 6.57
C PHE A 95 -14.98 34.70 6.59
N LEU A 96 -15.09 35.41 7.72
CA LEU A 96 -14.39 36.68 7.91
C LEU A 96 -12.87 36.50 7.83
N LEU A 97 -12.33 35.49 8.52
CA LEU A 97 -10.89 35.22 8.52
C LEU A 97 -10.38 34.87 7.12
N ALA A 98 -11.12 34.03 6.38
CA ALA A 98 -10.83 33.72 4.99
C ALA A 98 -10.87 34.99 4.11
N GLY A 99 -11.89 35.82 4.27
CA GLY A 99 -12.01 37.10 3.57
C GLY A 99 -10.85 38.04 3.84
N LEU A 100 -10.45 38.20 5.11
CA LEU A 100 -9.29 39.01 5.49
C LEU A 100 -7.99 38.47 4.91
N ALA A 101 -7.79 37.15 4.92
CA ALA A 101 -6.63 36.52 4.28
C ALA A 101 -6.60 36.77 2.77
N SER A 102 -7.76 36.70 2.09
CA SER A 102 -7.90 37.03 0.66
C SER A 102 -7.57 38.50 0.40
N VAL A 103 -8.09 39.42 1.20
CA VAL A 103 -7.89 40.87 1.04
C VAL A 103 -6.44 41.26 1.28
N VAL A 104 -5.83 40.79 2.36
CA VAL A 104 -4.43 41.09 2.72
C VAL A 104 -3.48 40.57 1.64
N SER A 105 -3.68 39.31 1.21
CA SER A 105 -2.85 38.74 0.13
C SER A 105 -3.02 39.52 -1.17
N THR A 106 -4.24 39.92 -1.54
CA THR A 106 -4.52 40.73 -2.74
C THR A 106 -3.83 42.09 -2.67
N ALA A 107 -3.89 42.79 -1.53
CA ALA A 107 -3.23 44.08 -1.36
C ALA A 107 -1.70 43.99 -1.43
N LEU A 108 -1.11 42.86 -1.02
CA LEU A 108 0.33 42.65 -1.00
C LEU A 108 0.91 42.14 -2.33
N ILE A 109 0.08 41.64 -3.27
CA ILE A 109 0.55 41.12 -4.56
C ILE A 109 1.37 42.14 -5.36
N PRO A 110 0.96 43.42 -5.52
CA PRO A 110 1.76 44.41 -6.23
C PRO A 110 3.18 44.57 -5.67
N TRP A 111 3.33 44.51 -4.35
CA TRP A 111 4.62 44.56 -3.68
C TRP A 111 5.42 43.26 -3.86
N ALA A 112 4.78 42.11 -3.66
CA ALA A 112 5.42 40.80 -3.78
C ALA A 112 5.92 40.52 -5.21
N ALA A 113 5.17 40.93 -6.23
CA ALA A 113 5.55 40.80 -7.64
C ALA A 113 6.83 41.57 -7.97
N GLY A 114 7.09 42.71 -7.31
CA GLY A 114 8.34 43.46 -7.49
C GLY A 114 9.48 43.02 -6.57
N PHE A 115 9.18 42.27 -5.51
CA PHE A 115 10.16 41.86 -4.51
C PHE A 115 10.75 40.48 -4.78
N ASN A 116 9.89 39.45 -4.88
CA ASN A 116 10.34 38.07 -5.02
C ASN A 116 9.23 37.14 -5.55
N TYR A 117 9.56 36.38 -6.59
CA TYR A 117 8.67 35.41 -7.23
C TYR A 117 8.05 34.38 -6.25
N TRP A 118 8.82 33.86 -5.29
CA TRP A 118 8.32 32.87 -4.33
C TRP A 118 7.38 33.48 -3.29
N VAL A 119 7.57 34.75 -2.93
CA VAL A 119 6.64 35.47 -2.06
C VAL A 119 5.31 35.69 -2.78
N LEU A 120 5.34 35.99 -4.08
CA LEU A 120 4.13 36.04 -4.91
C LEU A 120 3.40 34.68 -4.90
N ILE A 121 4.11 33.57 -5.11
CA ILE A 121 3.53 32.21 -5.01
C ILE A 121 2.89 31.97 -3.64
N LEU A 122 3.57 32.37 -2.55
CA LEU A 122 3.03 32.22 -1.20
C LEU A 122 1.73 33.00 -1.02
N LEU A 123 1.65 34.25 -1.48
CA LEU A 123 0.42 35.04 -1.40
C LEU A 123 -0.70 34.44 -2.24
N ARG A 124 -0.38 33.86 -3.41
CA ARG A 124 -1.35 33.12 -4.24
C ARG A 124 -1.86 31.86 -3.54
N PHE A 125 -0.98 31.15 -2.84
CA PHE A 125 -1.36 30.02 -2.00
C PHE A 125 -2.33 30.45 -0.89
N VAL A 126 -2.08 31.59 -0.24
CA VAL A 126 -2.98 32.17 0.77
C VAL A 126 -4.34 32.57 0.17
N GLN A 127 -4.36 33.14 -1.03
CA GLN A 127 -5.63 33.38 -1.75
C GLN A 127 -6.39 32.07 -2.02
N GLY A 128 -5.68 30.99 -2.36
CA GLY A 128 -6.25 29.65 -2.47
C GLY A 128 -6.87 29.14 -1.16
N LEU A 129 -6.13 29.26 -0.04
CA LEU A 129 -6.67 28.90 1.28
C LEU A 129 -7.96 29.66 1.56
N ALA A 130 -7.99 30.97 1.33
CA ALA A 130 -9.19 31.77 1.49
C ALA A 130 -10.34 31.33 0.56
N TYR A 131 -10.03 31.04 -0.71
CA TYR A 131 -11.00 30.59 -1.71
C TYR A 131 -11.67 29.26 -1.36
N SER A 132 -11.01 28.42 -0.55
CA SER A 132 -11.62 27.17 -0.09
C SER A 132 -12.83 27.36 0.83
N ALA A 133 -13.01 28.56 1.39
CA ALA A 133 -14.10 28.88 2.30
C ALA A 133 -15.47 29.07 1.61
N ASP A 134 -15.48 29.28 0.29
CA ASP A 134 -16.65 29.74 -0.46
C ASP A 134 -17.81 28.72 -0.42
N PHE A 135 -17.62 27.50 -0.93
CA PHE A 135 -18.72 26.53 -0.98
C PHE A 135 -19.14 26.03 0.41
N ALA A 136 -18.25 26.05 1.39
CA ALA A 136 -18.62 25.76 2.76
C ALA A 136 -19.56 26.85 3.33
N ALA A 137 -19.30 28.13 3.05
CA ALA A 137 -20.22 29.22 3.37
C ALA A 137 -21.57 29.07 2.64
N ILE A 138 -21.56 28.75 1.34
CA ILE A 138 -22.78 28.47 0.55
C ILE A 138 -23.61 27.38 1.23
N GLY A 139 -22.96 26.29 1.63
CA GLY A 139 -23.58 25.19 2.35
C GLY A 139 -24.21 25.63 3.67
N LEU A 140 -23.49 26.37 4.50
CA LEU A 140 -23.96 26.80 5.82
C LEU A 140 -25.11 27.81 5.72
N ILE A 141 -25.02 28.78 4.82
CA ILE A 141 -26.10 29.75 4.55
C ILE A 141 -27.34 29.02 4.04
N THR A 142 -27.19 28.07 3.12
CA THR A 142 -28.31 27.28 2.60
C THR A 142 -28.98 26.47 3.71
N VAL A 143 -28.20 25.75 4.52
CA VAL A 143 -28.74 24.90 5.60
C VAL A 143 -29.43 25.74 6.67
N ARG A 144 -28.84 26.85 7.10
CA ARG A 144 -29.36 27.62 8.24
C ARG A 144 -30.43 28.64 7.85
N TRP A 145 -30.25 29.36 6.75
CA TRP A 145 -31.09 30.50 6.36
C TRP A 145 -32.11 30.21 5.25
N ALA A 146 -31.93 29.16 4.44
CA ALA A 146 -32.93 28.79 3.43
C ALA A 146 -34.05 27.94 4.05
N PRO A 147 -35.32 28.20 3.70
CA PRO A 147 -36.38 27.21 3.80
C PRO A 147 -36.10 26.02 2.88
N LEU A 148 -36.45 24.80 3.30
CA LEU A 148 -36.20 23.59 2.47
C LEU A 148 -36.87 23.68 1.08
N THR A 149 -37.97 24.41 0.96
CA THR A 149 -38.70 24.65 -0.30
C THR A 149 -38.05 25.69 -1.21
N GLU A 150 -37.10 26.49 -0.73
CA GLU A 150 -36.42 27.57 -1.48
C GLU A 150 -34.91 27.27 -1.64
N THR A 151 -34.51 26.01 -1.44
CA THR A 151 -33.11 25.57 -1.43
C THR A 151 -32.41 25.78 -2.76
N ALA A 152 -33.05 25.44 -3.89
CA ALA A 152 -32.42 25.57 -5.20
C ALA A 152 -32.14 27.04 -5.52
N THR A 153 -33.08 27.93 -5.17
CA THR A 153 -32.96 29.37 -5.39
C THR A 153 -31.78 29.97 -4.62
N PHE A 154 -31.59 29.57 -3.36
CA PHE A 154 -30.45 30.00 -2.53
C PHE A 154 -29.12 29.56 -3.15
N ILE A 155 -29.02 28.29 -3.52
CA ILE A 155 -27.80 27.73 -4.14
C ILE A 155 -27.51 28.45 -5.46
N ALA A 156 -28.50 28.62 -6.32
CA ALA A 156 -28.34 29.24 -7.64
C ALA A 156 -27.76 30.66 -7.55
N ILE A 157 -28.34 31.50 -6.68
CA ILE A 157 -27.87 32.88 -6.47
C ILE A 157 -26.44 32.87 -5.93
N MET A 158 -26.15 32.08 -4.90
CA MET A 158 -24.81 32.08 -4.31
C MET A 158 -23.75 31.54 -5.25
N THR A 159 -24.03 30.47 -5.99
CA THR A 159 -23.09 29.83 -6.93
C THR A 159 -22.87 30.63 -8.23
N SER A 160 -23.72 31.62 -8.54
CA SER A 160 -23.51 32.57 -9.65
C SER A 160 -22.28 33.48 -9.46
N PHE A 161 -21.69 33.52 -8.26
CA PHE A 161 -20.58 34.41 -7.93
C PHE A 161 -19.37 34.27 -8.88
N THR A 162 -19.10 33.06 -9.37
CA THR A 162 -17.95 32.82 -10.26
C THR A 162 -18.10 33.60 -11.57
N GLY A 163 -19.23 33.49 -12.28
CA GLY A 163 -19.42 34.21 -13.54
C GLY A 163 -19.50 35.73 -13.34
N ILE A 164 -20.18 36.20 -12.29
CA ILE A 164 -20.28 37.63 -12.00
C ILE A 164 -18.92 38.22 -11.62
N SER A 165 -18.11 37.51 -10.83
CA SER A 165 -16.76 37.94 -10.48
C SER A 165 -15.85 38.03 -11.70
N SER A 166 -15.88 37.04 -12.61
CA SER A 166 -15.06 37.05 -13.83
C SER A 166 -15.43 38.23 -14.74
N THR A 167 -16.72 38.44 -14.99
CA THR A 167 -17.19 39.55 -15.83
C THR A 167 -16.82 40.90 -15.22
N ALA A 168 -17.12 41.12 -13.94
CA ALA A 168 -16.84 42.39 -13.27
C ALA A 168 -15.33 42.65 -13.15
N THR A 169 -14.55 41.65 -12.70
CA THR A 169 -13.11 41.80 -12.47
C THR A 169 -12.36 42.08 -13.76
N ASN A 170 -12.61 41.30 -14.82
CA ASN A 170 -11.90 41.47 -16.08
C ASN A 170 -12.21 42.83 -16.72
N SER A 171 -13.48 43.26 -16.71
CA SER A 171 -13.87 44.57 -17.24
C SER A 171 -13.28 45.73 -16.45
N VAL A 172 -13.37 45.70 -15.11
CA VAL A 172 -12.85 46.78 -14.24
C VAL A 172 -11.32 46.83 -14.29
N THR A 173 -10.66 45.67 -14.24
CA THR A 173 -9.20 45.58 -14.30
C THR A 173 -8.66 46.10 -15.63
N GLY A 174 -9.35 45.82 -16.76
CA GLY A 174 -8.97 46.36 -18.06
C GLY A 174 -8.94 47.88 -18.11
N VAL A 175 -10.03 48.52 -17.68
CA VAL A 175 -10.12 49.99 -17.64
C VAL A 175 -9.05 50.59 -16.72
N ILE A 176 -8.79 49.98 -15.57
CA ILE A 176 -7.78 50.48 -14.62
C ILE A 176 -6.36 50.29 -15.17
N CYS A 177 -6.07 49.14 -15.82
CA CYS A 177 -4.78 48.88 -16.44
C CYS A 177 -4.41 49.90 -17.52
N GLU A 178 -5.38 50.33 -18.33
CA GLU A 178 -5.17 51.34 -19.40
C GLU A 178 -5.12 52.77 -18.88
N SER A 179 -5.65 53.02 -17.68
CA SER A 179 -5.61 54.34 -17.04
C SER A 179 -4.21 54.70 -16.51
N SER A 180 -4.02 55.96 -16.15
CA SER A 180 -2.79 56.44 -15.51
C SER A 180 -2.48 55.80 -14.15
N PHE A 181 -3.43 55.09 -13.56
CA PHE A 181 -3.23 54.35 -12.32
C PHE A 181 -2.44 53.05 -12.54
N GLY A 182 -2.60 52.38 -13.68
CA GLY A 182 -1.91 51.13 -14.00
C GLY A 182 -2.37 49.92 -13.18
N TRP A 183 -1.81 48.75 -13.48
CA TRP A 183 -2.30 47.44 -13.01
C TRP A 183 -2.30 47.25 -11.48
N LYS A 184 -1.41 47.94 -10.75
CA LYS A 184 -1.28 47.84 -9.29
C LYS A 184 -2.56 48.29 -8.57
N TRP A 185 -3.25 49.30 -9.10
CA TRP A 185 -4.46 49.84 -8.49
C TRP A 185 -5.67 48.91 -8.62
N SER A 186 -5.68 48.00 -9.59
CA SER A 186 -6.69 46.95 -9.68
C SER A 186 -6.67 46.11 -8.40
N TYR A 187 -5.49 45.73 -7.89
CA TYR A 187 -5.36 44.98 -6.64
C TYR A 187 -5.82 45.78 -5.41
N TYR A 188 -5.45 47.06 -5.32
CA TYR A 188 -5.86 47.90 -4.19
C TYR A 188 -7.37 48.16 -4.16
N LEU A 189 -8.00 48.37 -5.32
CA LEU A 189 -9.45 48.52 -5.42
C LEU A 189 -10.18 47.25 -4.95
N HIS A 190 -9.76 46.09 -5.44
CA HIS A 190 -10.34 44.81 -5.06
C HIS A 190 -10.15 44.51 -3.55
N ALA A 191 -8.99 44.84 -2.99
CA ALA A 191 -8.75 44.75 -1.55
C ALA A 191 -9.63 45.70 -0.73
N ALA A 192 -9.83 46.95 -1.18
CA ALA A 192 -10.71 47.90 -0.51
C ALA A 192 -12.18 47.45 -0.52
N VAL A 193 -12.67 47.00 -1.68
CA VAL A 193 -14.03 46.45 -1.82
C VAL A 193 -14.20 45.22 -0.94
N GLY A 194 -13.24 44.30 -0.92
CA GLY A 194 -13.27 43.13 -0.06
C GLY A 194 -13.28 43.47 1.43
N THR A 195 -12.46 44.44 1.86
CA THR A 195 -12.44 44.93 3.25
C THR A 195 -13.82 45.41 3.69
N PHE A 196 -14.47 46.23 2.86
CA PHE A 196 -15.80 46.76 3.13
C PHE A 196 -16.85 45.64 3.20
N LEU A 197 -16.83 44.68 2.26
CA LEU A 197 -17.78 43.59 2.22
C LEU A 197 -17.65 42.63 3.41
N PHE A 198 -16.41 42.33 3.84
CA PHE A 198 -16.19 41.46 5.01
C PHE A 198 -16.48 42.16 6.33
N PHE A 199 -16.30 43.48 6.41
CA PHE A 199 -16.85 44.28 7.52
C PHE A 199 -18.38 44.20 7.56
N LEU A 200 -19.04 44.37 6.40
CA LEU A 200 -20.49 44.26 6.29
C LEU A 200 -20.99 42.86 6.68
N TRP A 201 -20.31 41.81 6.23
CA TRP A 201 -20.58 40.42 6.63
C TRP A 201 -20.54 40.28 8.15
N TYR A 202 -19.48 40.76 8.82
CA TYR A 202 -19.36 40.63 10.27
C TYR A 202 -20.49 41.33 11.02
N VAL A 203 -20.97 42.48 10.53
CA VAL A 203 -22.05 43.27 11.14
C VAL A 203 -23.44 42.69 10.87
N ILE A 204 -23.67 42.13 9.69
CA ILE A 204 -25.00 41.67 9.23
C ILE A 204 -25.23 40.18 9.49
N TYR A 205 -24.24 39.34 9.22
CA TYR A 205 -24.37 37.89 9.31
C TYR A 205 -24.37 37.40 10.76
N ILE A 206 -25.32 36.52 11.05
CA ILE A 206 -25.43 35.78 12.29
C ILE A 206 -25.63 34.31 11.93
N ASP A 207 -25.00 33.43 12.71
CA ASP A 207 -24.98 32.01 12.46
C ASP A 207 -26.36 31.37 12.53
N HIS A 208 -27.12 31.66 13.59
CA HIS A 208 -28.45 31.10 13.80
C HIS A 208 -29.52 32.19 13.71
N PRO A 209 -30.57 32.02 12.88
CA PRO A 209 -31.68 32.97 12.79
C PRO A 209 -32.34 33.27 14.15
N GLN A 210 -32.30 32.30 15.08
CA GLN A 210 -32.84 32.38 16.45
C GLN A 210 -32.08 33.38 17.33
N ASP A 211 -30.80 33.63 17.05
CA ASP A 211 -29.92 34.43 17.92
C ASP A 211 -30.04 35.93 17.69
N THR A 212 -30.89 36.35 16.75
CA THR A 212 -31.04 37.77 16.38
C THR A 212 -32.47 38.25 16.47
N LYS A 213 -32.65 39.40 17.14
CA LYS A 213 -33.93 40.14 17.16
C LYS A 213 -34.24 40.84 15.82
N ARG A 214 -33.35 40.74 14.82
CA ARG A 214 -33.53 41.34 13.48
C ARG A 214 -34.46 40.51 12.58
N VAL A 215 -34.67 39.23 12.89
CA VAL A 215 -35.58 38.34 12.16
C VAL A 215 -36.96 38.40 12.82
N SER A 216 -38.02 38.56 12.03
CA SER A 216 -39.38 38.55 12.57
C SER A 216 -39.83 37.11 12.90
N CYS A 217 -40.77 36.96 13.82
CA CYS A 217 -41.33 35.63 14.15
C CYS A 217 -41.94 34.93 12.91
N LYS A 218 -42.63 35.69 12.04
CA LYS A 218 -43.18 35.16 10.78
C LYS A 218 -42.09 34.57 9.87
N GLU A 219 -40.96 35.26 9.79
CA GLU A 219 -39.82 34.84 8.97
C GLU A 219 -39.08 33.64 9.59
N LEU A 220 -38.88 33.66 10.91
CA LEU A 220 -38.27 32.55 11.63
C LEU A 220 -39.08 31.26 11.45
N THR A 221 -40.39 31.31 11.65
CA THR A 221 -41.27 30.15 11.41
C THR A 221 -41.19 29.67 9.96
N LYS A 222 -41.03 30.56 8.98
CA LYS A 222 -40.86 30.18 7.57
C LYS A 222 -39.54 29.44 7.33
N ILE A 223 -38.44 29.87 7.95
CA ILE A 223 -37.12 29.25 7.83
C ILE A 223 -37.11 27.86 8.50
N GLU A 224 -37.74 27.75 9.67
CA GLU A 224 -37.74 26.51 10.49
C GLU A 224 -38.78 25.48 10.03
N LYS A 225 -39.77 25.90 9.25
CA LYS A 225 -40.81 25.00 8.72
C LYS A 225 -40.18 23.80 8.00
N SER A 226 -40.55 22.59 8.45
CA SER A 226 -40.09 21.30 7.91
C SER A 226 -38.62 20.93 8.18
N LYS A 227 -37.89 21.73 8.98
CA LYS A 227 -36.57 21.35 9.51
C LYS A 227 -36.73 20.42 10.72
N SER A 228 -35.87 19.41 10.84
CA SER A 228 -35.88 18.49 11.99
C SER A 228 -35.25 19.13 13.23
N ALA A 229 -35.47 18.55 14.42
CA ALA A 229 -34.80 19.02 15.64
C ALA A 229 -33.27 19.03 15.51
N ALA A 230 -32.69 18.01 14.87
CA ALA A 230 -31.25 17.93 14.56
C ALA A 230 -30.78 19.01 13.57
N HIS A 231 -31.69 19.61 12.80
CA HIS A 231 -31.37 20.72 11.89
C HIS A 231 -31.36 22.07 12.62
N LEU A 232 -32.01 22.14 13.78
CA LEU A 232 -32.10 23.34 14.63
C LEU A 232 -31.05 23.34 15.75
N ASP A 233 -30.42 22.19 16.01
CA ASP A 233 -29.38 22.04 17.02
C ASP A 233 -28.08 22.79 16.64
N LYS A 234 -27.44 23.39 17.65
CA LYS A 234 -26.23 24.20 17.52
C LYS A 234 -24.94 23.37 17.55
N SER A 235 -24.98 22.15 18.10
CA SER A 235 -23.84 21.24 18.16
C SER A 235 -24.16 19.91 17.48
N THR A 236 -23.91 19.83 16.18
CA THR A 236 -24.05 18.57 15.44
C THR A 236 -22.69 18.08 14.99
N ASP A 237 -22.25 16.96 15.56
CA ASP A 237 -21.09 16.23 15.07
C ASP A 237 -21.37 15.69 13.67
N VAL A 238 -20.45 15.93 12.75
CA VAL A 238 -20.64 15.59 11.34
C VAL A 238 -20.26 14.12 11.11
N PRO A 239 -21.17 13.28 10.56
CA PRO A 239 -20.87 11.90 10.22
C PRO A 239 -20.11 11.84 8.91
N TYR A 240 -18.88 12.37 8.88
CA TYR A 240 -17.97 12.36 7.70
C TYR A 240 -17.92 10.99 7.05
N ARG A 241 -18.01 9.93 7.87
CA ARG A 241 -18.18 8.57 7.38
C ARG A 241 -19.27 8.40 6.37
N LYS A 242 -20.48 8.64 6.84
CA LYS A 242 -21.67 8.16 6.18
C LYS A 242 -21.93 9.03 4.95
N LEU A 243 -21.39 10.26 4.96
CA LEU A 243 -21.18 11.11 3.80
C LEU A 243 -20.24 10.44 2.78
N LEU A 244 -19.01 10.08 3.17
CA LEU A 244 -18.00 9.47 2.30
C LEU A 244 -18.32 8.05 1.85
N THR A 245 -19.28 7.35 2.46
CA THR A 245 -19.72 6.02 2.01
C THR A 245 -21.07 6.05 1.30
N SER A 246 -21.74 7.21 1.21
CA SER A 246 -23.05 7.30 0.57
C SER A 246 -22.90 7.32 -0.95
N PRO A 247 -23.49 6.35 -1.69
CA PRO A 247 -23.44 6.34 -3.15
C PRO A 247 -24.14 7.56 -3.75
N VAL A 248 -25.15 8.10 -3.05
CA VAL A 248 -25.85 9.32 -3.46
C VAL A 248 -24.91 10.52 -3.42
N ILE A 249 -24.12 10.65 -2.35
CA ILE A 249 -23.16 11.75 -2.20
C ILE A 249 -22.03 11.64 -3.22
N TRP A 250 -21.50 10.44 -3.48
CA TRP A 250 -20.52 10.24 -4.54
C TRP A 250 -21.08 10.58 -5.92
N CYS A 251 -22.31 10.18 -6.21
CA CYS A 251 -22.95 10.54 -7.47
C CYS A 251 -23.11 12.07 -7.59
N VAL A 252 -23.49 12.76 -6.51
CA VAL A 252 -23.56 14.23 -6.47
C VAL A 252 -22.18 14.86 -6.75
N TRP A 253 -21.12 14.38 -6.10
CA TRP A 253 -19.76 14.89 -6.33
C TRP A 253 -19.22 14.59 -7.72
N LEU A 254 -19.56 13.44 -8.29
CA LEU A 254 -19.20 13.09 -9.66
C LEU A 254 -19.87 14.02 -10.68
N ASN A 255 -21.17 14.29 -10.51
CA ASN A 255 -21.89 15.28 -11.32
C ASN A 255 -21.25 16.68 -11.17
N ALA A 256 -20.95 17.08 -9.94
CA ALA A 256 -20.31 18.36 -9.67
C ALA A 256 -18.91 18.46 -10.27
N PHE A 257 -18.11 17.40 -10.24
CA PHE A 257 -16.78 17.35 -10.85
C PHE A 257 -16.83 17.57 -12.36
N PHE A 258 -17.69 16.83 -13.08
CA PHE A 258 -17.78 16.95 -14.53
C PHE A 258 -18.42 18.27 -14.97
N GLU A 259 -19.41 18.77 -14.22
CA GLU A 259 -19.98 20.09 -14.48
C GLU A 259 -18.94 21.21 -14.27
N MET A 260 -18.19 21.18 -13.16
CA MET A 260 -17.12 22.16 -12.91
C MET A 260 -16.01 22.06 -13.96
N SER A 261 -15.65 20.85 -14.38
CA SER A 261 -14.67 20.64 -15.45
C SER A 261 -15.16 21.23 -16.77
N ALA A 262 -16.43 21.03 -17.12
CA ALA A 262 -17.04 21.63 -18.32
C ALA A 262 -16.97 23.16 -18.29
N VAL A 263 -17.31 23.77 -17.14
CA VAL A 263 -17.21 25.23 -16.96
C VAL A 263 -15.77 25.71 -17.11
N ILE A 264 -14.81 25.01 -16.52
CA ILE A 264 -13.38 25.36 -16.60
C ILE A 264 -12.89 25.28 -18.05
N VAL A 265 -13.21 24.22 -18.77
CA VAL A 265 -12.84 24.04 -20.18
C VAL A 265 -13.37 25.18 -21.03
N CYS A 266 -14.66 25.46 -20.93
CA CYS A 266 -15.25 26.56 -21.67
C CYS A 266 -14.69 27.92 -21.22
N SER A 267 -14.44 28.15 -19.93
CA SER A 267 -13.88 29.44 -19.49
C SER A 267 -12.43 29.66 -19.94
N THR A 268 -11.62 28.59 -20.04
CA THR A 268 -10.19 28.66 -20.33
C THR A 268 -9.91 28.55 -21.83
N TYR A 269 -10.58 27.64 -22.52
CA TYR A 269 -10.25 27.25 -23.90
C TYR A 269 -11.27 27.71 -24.95
N MET A 270 -12.45 28.19 -24.57
CA MET A 270 -13.39 28.78 -25.54
C MET A 270 -12.82 30.02 -26.25
N PRO A 271 -12.11 30.95 -25.60
CA PRO A 271 -11.47 32.06 -26.31
C PRO A 271 -10.43 31.58 -27.33
N ILE A 272 -9.61 30.60 -26.95
CA ILE A 272 -8.60 29.99 -27.81
C ILE A 272 -9.27 29.31 -29.00
N TYR A 273 -10.29 28.50 -28.77
CA TYR A 273 -11.04 27.82 -29.83
C TYR A 273 -11.71 28.81 -30.80
N PHE A 274 -12.31 29.90 -30.28
CA PHE A 274 -12.95 30.92 -31.11
C PHE A 274 -11.94 31.67 -31.98
N HIS A 275 -10.75 31.95 -31.45
CA HIS A 275 -9.71 32.64 -32.21
C HIS A 275 -8.96 31.70 -33.17
N GLU A 276 -8.34 30.65 -32.64
CA GLU A 276 -7.41 29.76 -33.36
C GLU A 276 -8.12 28.77 -34.30
N VAL A 277 -9.32 28.29 -33.96
CA VAL A 277 -10.03 27.27 -34.74
C VAL A 277 -11.16 27.87 -35.58
N LEU A 278 -11.94 28.79 -35.02
CA LEU A 278 -13.07 29.42 -35.72
C LEU A 278 -12.70 30.70 -36.48
N GLY A 279 -11.49 31.23 -36.28
CA GLY A 279 -10.99 32.41 -36.99
C GLY A 279 -11.69 33.71 -36.63
N PHE A 280 -12.26 33.84 -35.42
CA PHE A 280 -12.80 35.12 -34.94
C PHE A 280 -11.66 36.10 -34.62
N GLY A 281 -11.85 37.38 -34.94
CA GLY A 281 -10.92 38.44 -34.51
C GLY A 281 -10.90 38.58 -32.98
N VAL A 282 -9.80 39.11 -32.41
CA VAL A 282 -9.61 39.20 -30.94
C VAL A 282 -10.79 39.90 -30.24
N THR A 283 -11.28 41.01 -30.79
CA THR A 283 -12.43 41.76 -30.26
C THR A 283 -13.74 40.97 -30.37
N GLU A 284 -13.96 40.26 -31.48
CA GLU A 284 -15.15 39.42 -31.70
C GLU A 284 -15.14 38.21 -30.76
N THR A 285 -13.99 37.56 -30.59
CA THR A 285 -13.79 36.46 -29.63
C THR A 285 -14.15 36.90 -28.21
N GLY A 286 -13.66 38.06 -27.78
CA GLY A 286 -13.98 38.63 -26.46
C GLY A 286 -15.48 38.87 -26.27
N PHE A 287 -16.15 39.44 -27.28
CA PHE A 287 -17.60 39.67 -27.26
C PHE A 287 -18.40 38.36 -27.16
N TRP A 288 -18.12 37.38 -28.02
CA TRP A 288 -18.87 36.12 -28.05
C TRP A 288 -18.67 35.30 -26.78
N VAL A 289 -17.45 35.24 -26.24
CA VAL A 289 -17.16 34.59 -24.96
C VAL A 289 -17.94 35.24 -23.82
N ALA A 290 -17.95 36.58 -23.75
CA ALA A 290 -18.69 37.31 -22.73
C ALA A 290 -20.20 37.07 -22.83
N LEU A 291 -20.75 37.06 -24.05
CA LEU A 291 -22.16 36.79 -24.29
C LEU A 291 -22.58 35.37 -23.84
N VAL A 292 -21.78 34.36 -24.20
CA VAL A 292 -22.00 32.96 -23.79
C VAL A 292 -22.04 32.83 -22.26
N LEU A 293 -21.11 33.48 -21.56
CA LEU A 293 -21.03 33.44 -20.10
C LEU A 293 -22.11 34.30 -19.40
N PHE A 294 -22.64 35.33 -20.07
CA PHE A 294 -23.70 36.17 -19.53
C PHE A 294 -25.08 35.49 -19.59
N ILE A 295 -25.43 34.87 -20.73
CA ILE A 295 -26.73 34.20 -20.95
C ILE A 295 -26.97 33.08 -19.92
N TRP A 296 -25.90 32.46 -19.43
CA TRP A 296 -25.94 31.44 -18.38
C TRP A 296 -26.60 31.90 -17.07
N LEU A 297 -26.38 33.15 -16.64
CA LEU A 297 -26.84 33.67 -15.34
C LEU A 297 -28.37 33.71 -15.19
N PRO A 298 -29.15 34.33 -16.10
CA PRO A 298 -30.61 34.36 -15.98
C PRO A 298 -31.23 32.95 -16.08
N VAL A 299 -30.69 32.07 -16.93
CA VAL A 299 -31.15 30.67 -17.04
C VAL A 299 -30.99 29.95 -15.70
N ARG A 300 -29.87 30.17 -15.01
CA ARG A 300 -29.61 29.60 -13.69
C ARG A 300 -30.62 30.05 -12.64
N TRP A 301 -30.94 31.33 -12.56
CA TRP A 301 -31.90 31.84 -11.57
C TRP A 301 -33.34 31.39 -11.87
N VAL A 302 -33.76 31.45 -13.14
CA VAL A 302 -35.10 31.03 -13.55
C VAL A 302 -35.30 29.53 -13.30
N SER A 303 -34.34 28.69 -13.70
CA SER A 303 -34.42 27.24 -13.48
C SER A 303 -34.49 26.88 -12.00
N ALA A 304 -33.75 27.57 -11.13
CA ALA A 304 -33.80 27.35 -9.69
C ALA A 304 -35.18 27.70 -9.09
N ILE A 305 -35.74 28.85 -9.47
CA ILE A 305 -37.09 29.26 -9.07
C ILE A 305 -38.13 28.25 -9.56
N MET A 306 -37.99 27.74 -10.79
CA MET A 306 -38.86 26.69 -11.33
C MET A 306 -38.77 25.40 -10.52
N SER A 307 -37.56 24.92 -10.21
CA SER A 307 -37.36 23.71 -9.40
C SER A 307 -38.05 23.77 -8.04
N ASP A 308 -38.05 24.96 -7.42
CA ASP A 308 -38.66 25.21 -6.12
C ASP A 308 -40.18 25.43 -6.19
N LYS A 309 -40.71 26.05 -7.26
CA LYS A 309 -42.15 26.37 -7.39
C LYS A 309 -43.00 25.25 -8.02
N ILE A 310 -42.42 24.34 -8.80
CA ILE A 310 -43.17 23.22 -9.41
C ILE A 310 -43.63 22.26 -8.30
N LYS A 311 -44.95 22.11 -8.13
CA LYS A 311 -45.56 21.23 -7.11
C LYS A 311 -46.22 19.97 -7.68
N PHE A 312 -46.54 19.96 -8.97
CA PHE A 312 -47.28 18.86 -9.62
C PHE A 312 -46.39 17.66 -10.01
N VAL A 313 -45.08 17.76 -9.83
CA VAL A 313 -44.10 16.69 -10.08
C VAL A 313 -43.38 16.36 -8.78
N GLY A 314 -43.21 15.07 -8.47
CA GLY A 314 -42.48 14.61 -7.28
C GLY A 314 -41.02 15.10 -7.27
N GLU A 315 -40.47 15.36 -6.08
CA GLU A 315 -39.12 15.96 -5.91
C GLU A 315 -38.02 15.12 -6.58
N ARG A 316 -38.05 13.79 -6.44
CA ARG A 316 -37.10 12.90 -7.14
C ARG A 316 -37.13 13.10 -8.65
N THR A 317 -38.31 13.09 -9.24
CA THR A 317 -38.49 13.24 -10.69
C THR A 317 -38.04 14.63 -11.17
N LYS A 318 -38.34 15.68 -10.41
CA LYS A 318 -37.83 17.04 -10.70
C LYS A 318 -36.30 17.04 -10.72
N MET A 319 -35.66 16.53 -9.68
CA MET A 319 -34.19 16.52 -9.61
C MET A 319 -33.56 15.77 -10.77
N LEU A 320 -34.15 14.65 -11.19
CA LEU A 320 -33.69 13.90 -12.37
C LEU A 320 -33.82 14.71 -13.66
N ILE A 321 -34.97 15.35 -13.90
CA ILE A 321 -35.17 16.20 -15.10
C ILE A 321 -34.12 17.32 -15.15
N PHE A 322 -33.96 18.06 -14.05
CA PHE A 322 -33.02 19.18 -13.99
C PHE A 322 -31.56 18.69 -14.13
N ASN A 323 -31.21 17.53 -13.55
CA ASN A 323 -29.87 16.95 -13.69
C ASN A 323 -29.61 16.44 -15.12
N THR A 324 -30.60 15.83 -15.76
CA THR A 324 -30.51 15.38 -17.15
C THR A 324 -30.27 16.55 -18.10
N ILE A 325 -30.95 17.67 -17.90
CA ILE A 325 -30.70 18.89 -18.68
C ILE A 325 -29.30 19.43 -18.38
N ALA A 326 -28.90 19.45 -17.11
CA ALA A 326 -27.66 20.09 -16.68
C ALA A 326 -26.38 19.32 -17.00
N VAL A 327 -26.39 18.00 -16.91
CA VAL A 327 -25.21 17.17 -17.13
C VAL A 327 -25.35 16.38 -18.43
N GLY A 328 -26.50 15.75 -18.67
CA GLY A 328 -26.77 15.04 -19.92
C GLY A 328 -26.88 15.98 -21.13
N GLY A 329 -27.55 17.12 -20.98
CA GLY A 329 -27.65 18.14 -22.03
C GLY A 329 -26.28 18.73 -22.38
N THR A 330 -25.50 19.14 -21.37
CA THR A 330 -24.13 19.62 -21.57
C THR A 330 -23.24 18.58 -22.26
N GLY A 331 -23.34 17.30 -21.87
CA GLY A 331 -22.62 16.22 -22.53
C GLY A 331 -23.01 16.04 -24.00
N ALA A 332 -24.31 16.16 -24.33
CA ALA A 332 -24.79 16.10 -25.71
C ALA A 332 -24.27 17.27 -26.56
N PHE A 333 -24.32 18.50 -26.04
CA PHE A 333 -23.85 19.67 -26.79
C PHE A 333 -22.33 19.69 -26.96
N PHE A 334 -21.54 19.18 -26.01
CA PHE A 334 -20.11 18.96 -26.25
C PHE A 334 -19.87 17.98 -27.40
N ALA A 335 -20.57 16.85 -27.43
CA ALA A 335 -20.44 15.92 -28.54
C ALA A 335 -20.80 16.59 -29.89
N ILE A 336 -21.84 17.43 -29.92
CA ILE A 336 -22.24 18.18 -31.12
C ILE A 336 -21.15 19.17 -31.55
N ILE A 337 -20.53 19.93 -30.63
CA ILE A 337 -19.48 20.91 -30.93
C ILE A 337 -18.34 20.28 -31.74
N GLY A 338 -17.91 19.05 -31.40
CA GLY A 338 -16.86 18.34 -32.13
C GLY A 338 -17.18 18.15 -33.62
N PHE A 339 -18.45 17.98 -33.99
CA PHE A 339 -18.86 17.71 -35.37
C PHE A 339 -19.18 18.96 -36.19
N ILE A 340 -19.31 20.15 -35.59
CA ILE A 340 -19.61 21.40 -36.32
C ILE A 340 -18.39 21.84 -37.15
N PRO A 341 -18.51 21.98 -38.49
CA PRO A 341 -17.43 22.51 -39.34
C PRO A 341 -17.01 23.94 -38.95
N ALA A 342 -15.72 24.25 -39.06
CA ALA A 342 -15.17 25.58 -38.71
C ALA A 342 -15.78 26.72 -39.56
N GLU A 343 -16.17 26.42 -40.80
CA GLU A 343 -16.92 27.32 -41.70
C GLU A 343 -18.23 27.83 -41.06
N ASN A 344 -18.84 27.02 -40.21
CA ASN A 344 -20.09 27.30 -39.50
C ASN A 344 -19.83 27.85 -38.09
N LYS A 345 -18.96 28.86 -37.98
CA LYS A 345 -18.48 29.41 -36.70
C LYS A 345 -19.60 29.84 -35.74
N TYR A 346 -20.70 30.42 -36.23
CA TYR A 346 -21.83 30.84 -35.39
C TYR A 346 -22.63 29.68 -34.79
N TRP A 347 -22.69 28.53 -35.48
CA TRP A 347 -23.31 27.32 -34.93
C TRP A 347 -22.49 26.75 -33.77
N SER A 348 -21.16 26.87 -33.83
CA SER A 348 -20.29 26.53 -32.70
C SER A 348 -20.57 27.45 -31.51
N VAL A 349 -20.68 28.77 -31.72
CA VAL A 349 -21.05 29.74 -30.67
C VAL A 349 -22.41 29.40 -30.05
N ALA A 350 -23.41 29.05 -30.87
CA ALA A 350 -24.73 28.65 -30.40
C ALA A 350 -24.67 27.36 -29.55
N ALA A 351 -23.87 26.37 -29.96
CA ALA A 351 -23.69 25.13 -29.22
C ALA A 351 -22.94 25.35 -27.89
N PHE A 352 -21.93 26.22 -27.85
CA PHE A 352 -21.27 26.64 -26.60
C PHE A 352 -22.23 27.41 -25.68
N THR A 353 -23.06 28.28 -26.24
CA THR A 353 -24.13 28.98 -25.49
C THR A 353 -25.08 27.97 -24.85
N MET A 354 -25.53 26.98 -25.62
CA MET A 354 -26.45 25.98 -25.11
C MET A 354 -25.81 25.06 -24.06
N THR A 355 -24.54 24.71 -24.24
CA THR A 355 -23.73 23.99 -23.25
C THR A 355 -23.74 24.73 -21.90
N MET A 356 -23.54 26.05 -21.93
CA MET A 356 -23.62 26.90 -20.74
C MET A 356 -25.04 27.01 -20.19
N CYS A 357 -26.06 27.21 -21.03
CA CYS A 357 -27.46 27.22 -20.60
C CYS A 357 -27.84 25.94 -19.84
N CYS A 358 -27.45 24.77 -20.36
CA CYS A 358 -27.63 23.48 -19.70
C CYS A 358 -26.98 23.48 -18.31
N VAL A 359 -25.70 23.85 -18.20
CA VAL A 359 -25.00 23.99 -16.91
C VAL A 359 -25.77 24.89 -15.92
N GLY A 360 -26.43 25.94 -16.43
CA GLY A 360 -27.28 26.83 -15.64
C GLY A 360 -28.38 26.10 -14.86
N VAL A 361 -28.90 24.99 -15.35
CA VAL A 361 -30.04 24.25 -14.78
C VAL A 361 -29.65 23.38 -13.57
N ASN A 362 -28.36 23.27 -13.25
CA ASN A 362 -27.84 22.32 -12.24
C ASN A 362 -28.37 22.52 -10.80
N SER A 363 -28.87 23.72 -10.47
CA SER A 363 -29.30 24.07 -9.12
C SER A 363 -30.53 23.29 -8.68
N GLY A 364 -31.35 22.85 -9.64
CA GLY A 364 -32.47 21.95 -9.42
C GLY A 364 -32.12 20.45 -9.45
N GLY A 365 -30.88 20.10 -9.81
CA GLY A 365 -30.40 18.72 -10.00
C GLY A 365 -29.57 18.21 -8.82
N PHE A 366 -28.29 17.87 -9.07
CA PHE A 366 -27.41 17.26 -8.07
C PHE A 366 -27.20 18.12 -6.80
N TYR A 367 -27.17 19.45 -6.91
CA TYR A 367 -27.04 20.33 -5.73
C TYR A 367 -28.22 20.12 -4.75
N LYS A 368 -29.45 20.13 -5.27
CA LYS A 368 -30.66 19.90 -4.49
C LYS A 368 -30.69 18.49 -3.91
N CYS A 369 -30.27 17.49 -4.69
CA CYS A 369 -30.16 16.10 -4.24
C CYS A 369 -29.20 15.95 -3.04
N GLY A 370 -28.00 16.53 -3.13
CA GLY A 370 -27.02 16.53 -2.04
C GLY A 370 -27.57 17.16 -0.75
N VAL A 371 -28.28 18.29 -0.86
CA VAL A 371 -28.88 18.95 0.30
C VAL A 371 -30.03 18.16 0.91
N LEU A 372 -30.95 17.64 0.10
CA LEU A 372 -32.10 16.89 0.59
C LEU A 372 -31.71 15.56 1.22
N HIS A 373 -30.68 14.90 0.69
CA HIS A 373 -30.17 13.63 1.21
C HIS A 373 -29.38 13.83 2.52
N ALA A 374 -28.54 14.88 2.60
CA ALA A 374 -27.65 15.11 3.75
C ALA A 374 -28.21 15.99 4.87
N ARG A 375 -29.30 16.71 4.62
CA ARG A 375 -30.05 17.51 5.62
C ARG A 375 -29.14 18.46 6.42
N GLN A 376 -29.03 18.28 7.74
CA GLN A 376 -28.22 19.14 8.60
C GLN A 376 -26.73 19.13 8.22
N TYR A 377 -26.25 18.04 7.60
CA TYR A 377 -24.86 17.86 7.17
C TYR A 377 -24.60 18.30 5.72
N ALA A 378 -25.60 18.88 5.04
CA ALA A 378 -25.46 19.30 3.65
C ALA A 378 -24.38 20.35 3.42
N HIS A 379 -24.02 21.14 4.44
CA HIS A 379 -22.93 22.10 4.37
C HIS A 379 -21.58 21.42 4.09
N VAL A 380 -21.33 20.23 4.64
CA VAL A 380 -20.13 19.44 4.36
C VAL A 380 -20.15 18.83 2.96
N VAL A 381 -21.32 18.38 2.48
CA VAL A 381 -21.48 17.88 1.11
C VAL A 381 -21.18 18.96 0.08
N ILE A 382 -21.71 20.16 0.30
CA ILE A 382 -21.47 21.30 -0.57
C ILE A 382 -20.02 21.77 -0.45
N ALA A 383 -19.44 21.83 0.75
CA ALA A 383 -18.03 22.17 0.93
C ALA A 383 -17.10 21.25 0.12
N ALA A 384 -17.38 19.95 0.08
CA ALA A 384 -16.60 18.99 -0.70
C ALA A 384 -16.67 19.20 -2.22
N ILE A 385 -17.68 19.94 -2.74
CA ILE A 385 -17.70 20.36 -4.15
C ILE A 385 -16.57 21.35 -4.47
N GLN A 386 -16.10 22.14 -3.49
CA GLN A 386 -14.90 22.96 -3.70
C GLN A 386 -13.67 22.11 -3.99
N TRP A 387 -13.55 20.98 -3.31
CA TRP A 387 -12.46 20.04 -3.55
C TRP A 387 -12.56 19.44 -4.96
N THR A 388 -13.76 19.02 -5.41
CA THR A 388 -13.94 18.52 -6.78
C THR A 388 -13.65 19.59 -7.83
N LYS A 389 -14.01 20.86 -7.57
CA LYS A 389 -13.64 22.01 -8.42
C LYS A 389 -12.12 22.18 -8.52
N CYS A 390 -11.38 21.94 -7.45
CA CYS A 390 -9.91 21.99 -7.49
C CYS A 390 -9.32 20.88 -8.35
N VAL A 391 -9.84 19.65 -8.21
CA VAL A 391 -9.41 18.53 -9.08
C VAL A 391 -9.71 18.86 -10.55
N ALA A 392 -10.88 19.46 -10.82
CA ALA A 392 -11.27 19.90 -12.15
C ALA A 392 -10.31 20.94 -12.75
N LEU A 393 -9.76 21.85 -11.94
CA LEU A 393 -8.76 22.85 -12.37
C LEU A 393 -7.45 22.22 -12.85
N PHE A 394 -7.11 21.00 -12.39
CA PHE A 394 -5.96 20.25 -12.90
C PHE A 394 -6.35 19.34 -14.08
N SER A 395 -7.46 18.61 -13.94
CA SER A 395 -7.82 17.57 -14.91
C SER A 395 -8.29 18.13 -16.25
N ALA A 396 -8.97 19.29 -16.27
CA ALA A 396 -9.45 19.88 -17.52
C ALA A 396 -8.28 20.33 -18.43
N PRO A 397 -7.30 21.13 -17.95
CA PRO A 397 -6.13 21.47 -18.75
C PRO A 397 -5.28 20.27 -19.15
N ALA A 398 -5.09 19.31 -18.24
CA ALA A 398 -4.35 18.09 -18.53
C ALA A 398 -5.01 17.31 -19.68
N MET A 399 -6.34 17.20 -19.69
CA MET A 399 -7.03 16.51 -20.76
C MET A 399 -6.98 17.25 -22.10
N VAL A 400 -7.04 18.59 -22.11
CA VAL A 400 -6.83 19.34 -23.36
C VAL A 400 -5.41 19.11 -23.88
N ALA A 401 -4.39 19.14 -23.00
CA ALA A 401 -3.00 18.88 -23.39
C ALA A 401 -2.76 17.45 -23.92
N LEU A 402 -3.59 16.47 -23.53
CA LEU A 402 -3.50 15.09 -24.05
C LEU A 402 -3.89 14.99 -25.53
N PHE A 403 -4.87 15.79 -25.97
CA PHE A 403 -5.43 15.69 -27.32
C PHE A 403 -4.97 16.83 -28.24
N VAL A 404 -4.72 18.02 -27.69
CA VAL A 404 -4.40 19.25 -28.43
C VAL A 404 -2.92 19.58 -28.26
N THR A 405 -2.14 19.31 -29.30
CA THR A 405 -0.73 19.72 -29.41
C THR A 405 -0.57 21.03 -30.20
N THR A 406 -1.50 21.30 -31.13
CA THR A 406 -1.54 22.52 -31.94
C THR A 406 -2.94 23.11 -31.87
N GLU A 407 -3.07 24.28 -31.26
CA GLU A 407 -4.36 24.88 -30.91
C GLU A 407 -5.25 25.22 -32.12
N SER A 408 -4.67 25.45 -33.29
CA SER A 408 -5.41 25.74 -34.54
C SER A 408 -6.00 24.50 -35.22
N VAL A 409 -5.61 23.28 -34.81
CA VAL A 409 -6.03 22.05 -35.49
C VAL A 409 -7.35 21.52 -34.91
N ARG A 410 -8.45 21.72 -35.65
CA ARG A 410 -9.81 21.29 -35.23
C ARG A 410 -9.90 19.82 -34.82
N THR A 411 -9.28 18.90 -35.57
CA THR A 411 -9.44 17.44 -35.35
C THR A 411 -8.98 17.00 -33.97
N GLN A 412 -8.01 17.71 -33.39
CA GLN A 412 -7.51 17.46 -32.03
C GLN A 412 -8.55 17.81 -30.97
N TRP A 413 -9.29 18.91 -31.17
CA TRP A 413 -10.37 19.35 -30.26
C TRP A 413 -11.57 18.40 -30.23
N ILE A 414 -11.83 17.66 -31.31
CA ILE A 414 -12.94 16.69 -31.38
C ILE A 414 -12.77 15.63 -30.28
N GLY A 415 -11.55 15.14 -30.07
CA GLY A 415 -11.25 14.15 -29.02
C GLY A 415 -11.61 14.66 -27.62
N VAL A 416 -11.26 15.91 -27.32
CA VAL A 416 -11.58 16.57 -26.03
C VAL A 416 -13.08 16.59 -25.79
N TYR A 417 -13.86 17.08 -26.77
CA TYR A 417 -15.30 17.25 -26.60
C TYR A 417 -16.07 15.92 -26.57
N LEU A 418 -15.65 14.92 -27.35
CA LEU A 418 -16.27 13.59 -27.32
C LEU A 418 -16.04 12.87 -25.99
N VAL A 419 -14.82 12.95 -25.44
CA VAL A 419 -14.51 12.34 -24.14
C VAL A 419 -15.29 13.03 -23.02
N PHE A 420 -15.30 14.36 -22.97
CA PHE A 420 -16.13 15.09 -22.00
C PHE A 420 -17.62 14.75 -22.16
N GLY A 421 -18.12 14.75 -23.39
CA GLY A 421 -19.50 14.42 -23.70
C GLY A 421 -19.89 13.02 -23.22
N GLY A 422 -19.08 12.01 -23.51
CA GLY A 422 -19.30 10.63 -23.09
C GLY A 422 -19.30 10.46 -21.58
N LEU A 423 -18.32 11.02 -20.88
CA LEU A 423 -18.21 10.93 -19.42
C LEU A 423 -19.39 11.62 -18.70
N MET A 424 -19.87 12.73 -19.23
CA MET A 424 -21.05 13.42 -18.71
C MET A 424 -22.32 12.60 -18.91
N GLN A 425 -22.48 11.90 -20.04
CA GLN A 425 -23.64 11.02 -20.25
C GLN A 425 -23.64 9.82 -19.30
N ILE A 426 -22.48 9.21 -19.08
CA ILE A 426 -22.33 8.12 -18.10
C ILE A 426 -22.74 8.61 -16.70
N THR A 427 -22.29 9.80 -16.32
CA THR A 427 -22.61 10.40 -15.02
C THR A 427 -24.11 10.71 -14.88
N ASN A 428 -24.74 11.16 -15.97
CA ASN A 428 -26.19 11.37 -16.01
C ASN A 428 -26.96 10.05 -15.83
N LEU A 429 -26.56 8.97 -16.51
CA LEU A 429 -27.17 7.65 -16.37
C LEU A 429 -27.06 7.12 -14.93
N LEU A 430 -25.91 7.30 -14.28
CA LEU A 430 -25.73 6.96 -12.87
C LEU A 430 -26.70 7.72 -11.95
N SER A 431 -27.00 8.98 -12.29
CA SER A 431 -27.92 9.82 -11.53
C SER A 431 -29.35 9.28 -11.54
N TYR A 432 -29.82 8.72 -12.67
CA TYR A 432 -31.12 8.04 -12.76
C TYR A 432 -31.23 6.86 -11.80
N CYS A 433 -30.15 6.07 -11.66
CA CYS A 433 -30.13 4.90 -10.80
C CYS A 433 -30.05 5.26 -9.30
N ILE A 434 -29.34 6.35 -8.97
CA ILE A 434 -28.88 6.60 -7.59
C ILE A 434 -29.63 7.75 -6.90
N PHE A 435 -30.10 8.78 -7.62
CA PHE A 435 -30.70 9.96 -6.98
C PHE A 435 -31.97 9.64 -6.21
N THR A 436 -32.07 10.23 -5.02
CA THR A 436 -33.20 10.09 -4.10
C THR A 436 -33.51 11.43 -3.44
N ASP A 437 -34.78 11.66 -3.16
CA ASP A 437 -35.31 12.78 -2.39
C ASP A 437 -35.44 12.45 -0.89
N LYS A 438 -35.20 11.20 -0.51
CA LYS A 438 -35.29 10.73 0.88
C LYS A 438 -34.04 11.13 1.68
N PRO A 439 -34.20 11.60 2.92
CA PRO A 439 -33.09 11.82 3.83
C PRO A 439 -32.34 10.51 4.06
N ALA A 440 -31.02 10.58 4.20
CA ALA A 440 -30.22 9.41 4.48
C ALA A 440 -30.53 8.86 5.88
N GLU A 441 -30.44 7.54 6.09
CA GLU A 441 -30.71 6.92 7.40
C GLU A 441 -29.86 7.53 8.54
N TRP A 442 -28.71 8.09 8.20
CA TRP A 442 -27.79 8.72 9.13
C TRP A 442 -28.07 10.18 9.48
N THR A 443 -29.08 10.78 8.87
CA THR A 443 -29.59 12.06 9.35
C THR A 443 -30.45 11.89 10.61
N ASN A 444 -30.85 10.64 10.94
CA ASN A 444 -31.41 10.28 12.24
C ASN A 444 -30.26 10.05 13.21
N THR A 445 -30.31 10.71 14.37
CA THR A 445 -29.29 10.69 15.43
C THR A 445 -29.05 9.26 15.89
N ASP A 446 -27.95 8.67 15.43
CA ASP A 446 -27.21 7.58 16.07
C ASP A 446 -25.86 7.42 15.31
N GLU A 447 -24.79 7.90 15.93
CA GLU A 447 -23.43 7.85 15.38
C GLU A 447 -22.78 6.46 15.44
N LYS A 448 -21.85 6.24 14.51
CA LYS A 448 -21.03 5.03 14.31
C LYS A 448 -19.51 5.40 14.26
N PRO A 449 -18.79 5.53 15.39
CA PRO A 449 -17.32 5.60 15.50
C PRO A 449 -16.44 4.70 14.60
N VAL A 450 -16.96 3.64 14.00
CA VAL A 450 -16.17 2.65 13.24
C VAL A 450 -15.46 3.19 11.96
N LEU A 451 -15.80 4.36 11.38
CA LEU A 451 -15.00 4.85 10.22
C LEU A 451 -13.75 5.58 10.61
N ILE A 452 -13.73 6.30 11.72
CA ILE A 452 -12.54 7.09 12.06
C ILE A 452 -11.36 6.12 12.19
N VAL A 453 -11.63 4.95 12.79
CA VAL A 453 -10.70 3.81 12.83
C VAL A 453 -10.31 3.31 11.43
N ILE A 454 -11.27 3.07 10.52
CA ILE A 454 -10.97 2.59 9.16
C ILE A 454 -10.19 3.61 8.34
N ALA A 455 -10.55 4.90 8.42
CA ALA A 455 -9.92 5.97 7.66
C ALA A 455 -8.47 6.19 8.12
N VAL A 456 -8.23 6.22 9.43
CA VAL A 456 -6.87 6.33 9.97
C VAL A 456 -6.06 5.07 9.64
N GLY A 457 -6.63 3.87 9.79
CA GLY A 457 -5.97 2.63 9.38
C GLY A 457 -5.61 2.60 7.89
N PHE A 458 -6.55 3.01 7.03
CA PHE A 458 -6.34 3.13 5.59
C PHE A 458 -5.20 4.09 5.24
N LEU A 459 -5.17 5.27 5.88
CA LEU A 459 -4.10 6.25 5.63
C LEU A 459 -2.74 5.76 6.14
N CYS A 460 -2.70 5.06 7.28
CA CYS A 460 -1.47 4.44 7.79
C CYS A 460 -0.96 3.35 6.84
N LEU A 461 -1.84 2.47 6.35
CA LEU A 461 -1.51 1.47 5.32
C LEU A 461 -0.98 2.15 4.04
N ALA A 462 -1.65 3.19 3.57
CA ALA A 462 -1.23 3.96 2.41
C ALA A 462 0.16 4.58 2.63
N SER A 463 0.46 5.07 3.83
CA SER A 463 1.77 5.64 4.16
C SER A 463 2.89 4.61 4.19
N VAL A 464 2.69 3.45 4.81
CA VAL A 464 3.70 2.36 4.80
C VAL A 464 3.96 1.91 3.36
N CYS A 465 2.91 1.85 2.53
CA CYS A 465 3.04 1.55 1.11
C CYS A 465 3.84 2.64 0.35
N SER A 466 3.49 3.91 0.55
CA SER A 466 4.20 5.07 -0.02
C SER A 466 5.70 5.05 0.28
N ASN A 467 6.06 4.78 1.53
CA ASN A 467 7.44 4.69 2.00
C ASN A 467 8.25 3.63 1.24
N TYR A 468 7.65 2.50 0.87
CA TYR A 468 8.36 1.47 0.11
C TYR A 468 8.43 1.78 -1.39
N ILE A 469 7.37 2.33 -1.99
CA ILE A 469 7.29 2.57 -3.45
C ILE A 469 8.05 3.81 -3.92
N VAL A 470 8.33 4.79 -3.05
CA VAL A 470 8.98 6.06 -3.45
C VAL A 470 10.27 5.84 -4.24
N ILE A 471 11.09 4.85 -3.85
CA ILE A 471 12.36 4.57 -4.54
C ILE A 471 12.16 4.05 -5.98
N ASN A 472 11.04 3.36 -6.24
CA ASN A 472 10.74 2.78 -7.54
C ASN A 472 10.62 3.88 -8.59
N PHE A 473 10.03 5.02 -8.21
CA PHE A 473 9.94 6.20 -9.06
C PHE A 473 11.25 6.97 -9.08
N THR A 474 11.89 7.20 -7.92
CA THR A 474 13.10 8.04 -7.87
C THR A 474 14.27 7.46 -8.64
N PHE A 475 14.32 6.16 -8.95
CA PHE A 475 15.33 5.59 -9.86
C PHE A 475 15.46 6.37 -11.18
N ILE A 476 14.35 6.89 -11.72
CA ILE A 476 14.34 7.69 -12.95
C ILE A 476 15.08 9.02 -12.74
N CYS A 477 14.83 9.69 -11.62
CA CYS A 477 15.40 11.00 -11.31
C CYS A 477 16.85 10.91 -10.82
N MET A 478 17.16 9.88 -10.02
CA MET A 478 18.47 9.65 -9.40
C MET A 478 19.58 9.47 -10.45
N LYS A 479 19.27 8.75 -11.55
CA LYS A 479 20.18 8.56 -12.68
C LYS A 479 20.67 9.88 -13.30
N ASN A 480 19.84 10.93 -13.26
CA ASN A 480 20.12 12.24 -13.85
C ASN A 480 20.63 13.28 -12.83
N ASP A 481 20.90 12.88 -11.58
CA ASP A 481 21.43 13.78 -10.55
C ASP A 481 22.95 13.93 -10.70
N ASN A 482 23.37 15.07 -11.25
CA ASN A 482 24.78 15.40 -11.48
C ASN A 482 25.47 16.07 -10.26
N SER A 483 24.86 16.07 -9.07
CA SER A 483 25.46 16.68 -7.88
C SER A 483 26.73 15.95 -7.41
N GLU A 484 26.81 14.64 -7.61
CA GLU A 484 27.97 13.81 -7.30
C GLU A 484 28.18 12.80 -8.44
N VAL A 485 29.32 12.86 -9.13
CA VAL A 485 29.61 12.07 -10.33
C VAL A 485 30.94 11.33 -10.23
N PHE A 486 31.04 10.19 -10.89
CA PHE A 486 32.28 9.43 -11.09
C PHE A 486 32.54 9.20 -12.58
N VAL A 487 33.80 8.95 -12.94
CA VAL A 487 34.20 8.63 -14.31
C VAL A 487 34.33 7.10 -14.42
N ASP A 488 33.51 6.49 -15.28
CA ASP A 488 33.54 5.05 -15.52
C ASP A 488 34.76 4.64 -16.36
N GLY A 489 35.09 3.35 -16.43
CA GLY A 489 36.25 2.80 -17.15
C GLY A 489 36.29 3.12 -18.66
N ASN A 490 35.16 3.51 -19.25
CA ASN A 490 35.03 3.98 -20.64
C ASN A 490 35.16 5.51 -20.79
N GLY A 491 35.50 6.25 -19.72
CA GLY A 491 35.64 7.71 -19.74
C GLY A 491 34.32 8.49 -19.68
N THR A 492 33.18 7.84 -19.45
CA THR A 492 31.87 8.49 -19.33
C THR A 492 31.62 8.97 -17.91
N VAL A 493 31.20 10.23 -17.75
CA VAL A 493 30.77 10.79 -16.46
C VAL A 493 29.38 10.25 -16.11
N ARG A 494 29.25 9.59 -14.96
CA ARG A 494 27.99 9.00 -14.45
C ARG A 494 27.69 9.50 -13.05
N SER A 495 26.41 9.64 -12.72
CA SER A 495 25.97 9.92 -11.36
C SER A 495 26.32 8.76 -10.44
N ILE A 496 26.78 9.02 -9.21
CA ILE A 496 26.96 7.95 -8.21
C ILE A 496 25.64 7.25 -7.84
N TYR A 497 24.51 7.87 -8.20
CA TYR A 497 23.17 7.35 -7.98
C TYR A 497 22.60 6.59 -9.20
N ASP A 498 23.37 6.44 -10.28
CA ASP A 498 23.03 5.64 -11.46
C ASP A 498 23.28 4.15 -11.17
N TYR A 499 22.31 3.50 -10.54
CA TYR A 499 22.39 2.07 -10.22
C TYR A 499 22.20 1.20 -11.45
N SER A 500 23.08 0.21 -11.60
CA SER A 500 22.94 -0.85 -12.59
C SER A 500 21.65 -1.65 -12.39
N SER A 501 21.16 -2.31 -13.44
CA SER A 501 20.00 -3.20 -13.33
C SER A 501 20.23 -4.33 -12.32
N SER A 502 21.48 -4.73 -12.05
CA SER A 502 21.76 -5.71 -10.98
C SER A 502 21.64 -5.11 -9.58
N GLU A 503 22.09 -3.88 -9.36
CA GLU A 503 21.97 -3.20 -8.07
C GLU A 503 20.52 -2.86 -7.75
N LYS A 504 19.76 -2.35 -8.74
CA LYS A 504 18.31 -2.15 -8.63
C LYS A 504 17.61 -3.44 -8.18
N LYS A 505 17.96 -4.60 -8.75
CA LYS A 505 17.40 -5.91 -8.34
C LYS A 505 17.64 -6.19 -6.85
N TRP A 506 18.86 -5.99 -6.35
CA TRP A 506 19.17 -6.18 -4.92
C TRP A 506 18.39 -5.22 -4.03
N ILE A 507 18.26 -3.94 -4.42
CA ILE A 507 17.47 -2.93 -3.70
C ILE A 507 15.99 -3.33 -3.61
N MET A 508 15.45 -3.93 -4.66
CA MET A 508 14.06 -4.40 -4.71
C MET A 508 13.86 -5.70 -3.91
N TRP A 509 14.78 -6.67 -4.05
CA TRP A 509 14.74 -7.93 -3.30
C TRP A 509 14.93 -7.75 -1.79
N ALA A 510 15.65 -6.72 -1.35
CA ALA A 510 15.81 -6.42 0.07
C ALA A 510 14.46 -6.21 0.78
N VAL A 511 13.52 -5.51 0.14
CA VAL A 511 12.15 -5.34 0.66
C VAL A 511 11.43 -6.68 0.71
N ALA A 512 11.53 -7.50 -0.34
CA ALA A 512 10.91 -8.82 -0.37
C ALA A 512 11.41 -9.70 0.78
N ALA A 513 12.73 -9.75 0.99
CA ALA A 513 13.37 -10.50 2.07
C ALA A 513 12.91 -9.99 3.45
N GLY A 514 12.90 -8.66 3.66
CA GLY A 514 12.40 -8.06 4.89
C GLY A 514 10.94 -8.39 5.17
N THR A 515 10.10 -8.39 4.13
CA THR A 515 8.67 -8.69 4.27
C THR A 515 8.43 -10.15 4.63
N ILE A 516 9.13 -11.10 3.98
CA ILE A 516 9.05 -12.54 4.29
C ILE A 516 9.45 -12.78 5.75
N ILE A 517 10.60 -12.23 6.16
CA ILE A 517 11.13 -12.43 7.52
C ILE A 517 10.23 -11.75 8.56
N GLY A 518 9.67 -10.58 8.27
CA GLY A 518 8.80 -9.84 9.17
C GLY A 518 7.43 -10.47 9.39
N THR A 519 6.91 -11.21 8.41
CA THR A 519 5.53 -11.73 8.42
C THR A 519 5.26 -12.65 9.62
N ILE A 520 6.19 -13.54 9.98
CA ILE A 520 6.03 -14.43 11.16
C ILE A 520 6.03 -13.65 12.49
N PRO A 521 7.12 -12.93 12.86
CA PRO A 521 7.21 -12.27 14.15
C PRO A 521 6.13 -11.19 14.33
N ILE A 522 5.78 -10.43 13.28
CA ILE A 522 4.74 -9.41 13.38
C ILE A 522 3.36 -10.03 13.59
N ASN A 523 3.04 -11.16 12.94
CA ASN A 523 1.80 -11.89 13.23
C ASN A 523 1.75 -12.41 14.67
N LEU A 524 2.86 -12.92 15.21
CA LEU A 524 2.93 -13.33 16.62
C LEU A 524 2.72 -12.14 17.57
N LEU A 525 3.27 -10.98 17.23
CA LEU A 525 3.03 -9.74 17.98
C LEU A 525 1.57 -9.30 17.90
N TYR A 526 0.92 -9.43 16.74
CA TYR A 526 -0.51 -9.11 16.59
C TYR A 526 -1.41 -10.03 17.42
N VAL A 527 -1.12 -11.33 17.46
CA VAL A 527 -1.85 -12.28 18.30
C VAL A 527 -1.71 -11.92 19.79
N LYS A 528 -0.51 -11.54 20.23
CA LYS A 528 -0.23 -11.27 21.65
C LYS A 528 -0.64 -9.88 22.12
N TYR A 529 -0.44 -8.85 21.30
CA TYR A 529 -0.55 -7.44 21.69
C TYR A 529 -1.63 -6.67 20.93
N GLY A 530 -2.38 -7.32 20.03
CA GLY A 530 -3.31 -6.64 19.15
C GLY A 530 -2.61 -5.80 18.07
N ALA A 531 -3.36 -5.04 17.27
CA ALA A 531 -2.85 -4.22 16.18
C ALA A 531 -2.30 -2.85 16.62
N ARG A 532 -2.70 -2.33 17.79
CA ARG A 532 -2.38 -0.96 18.19
C ARG A 532 -0.87 -0.68 18.23
N TYR A 533 -0.12 -1.49 18.96
CA TYR A 533 1.32 -1.27 19.14
C TYR A 533 2.20 -1.87 18.02
N PRO A 534 1.98 -3.12 17.56
CA PRO A 534 2.82 -3.69 16.51
C PRO A 534 2.74 -2.90 15.19
N PHE A 535 1.56 -2.39 14.83
CA PHE A 535 1.42 -1.56 13.63
C PHE A 535 2.07 -0.18 13.80
N LEU A 536 2.01 0.42 14.99
CA LEU A 536 2.73 1.66 15.32
C LEU A 536 4.24 1.48 15.14
N VAL A 537 4.81 0.40 15.69
CA VAL A 537 6.25 0.12 15.58
C VAL A 537 6.65 -0.09 14.12
N ALA A 538 5.86 -0.86 13.36
CA ALA A 538 6.08 -1.03 11.92
C ALA A 538 6.07 0.31 11.18
N GLY A 539 5.08 1.17 11.45
CA GLY A 539 4.99 2.50 10.88
C GLY A 539 6.20 3.39 11.15
N VAL A 540 6.65 3.44 12.41
CA VAL A 540 7.83 4.21 12.81
C VAL A 540 9.10 3.67 12.14
N VAL A 541 9.29 2.35 12.09
CA VAL A 541 10.42 1.72 11.40
C VAL A 541 10.41 2.07 9.91
N SER A 542 9.23 2.01 9.27
CA SER A 542 9.05 2.39 7.86
C SER A 542 9.44 3.86 7.60
N SER A 543 8.94 4.79 8.42
CA SER A 543 9.21 6.22 8.26
C SER A 543 10.68 6.57 8.54
N LEU A 544 11.29 5.99 9.59
CA LEU A 544 12.72 6.18 9.87
C LEU A 544 13.58 5.65 8.74
N ALA A 545 13.31 4.42 8.28
CA ALA A 545 14.08 3.84 7.20
C ALA A 545 13.99 4.70 5.93
N THR A 546 12.80 5.21 5.59
CA THR A 546 12.59 6.13 4.46
C THR A 546 13.37 7.44 4.62
N ALA A 547 13.36 8.05 5.80
CA ALA A 547 14.07 9.31 6.06
C ALA A 547 15.59 9.18 5.86
N PHE A 548 16.16 8.01 6.17
CA PHE A 548 17.59 7.76 6.02
C PHE A 548 18.02 7.27 4.62
N VAL A 549 17.08 6.97 3.70
CA VAL A 549 17.42 6.50 2.34
C VAL A 549 18.33 7.49 1.60
N PRO A 550 18.07 8.81 1.55
CA PRO A 550 18.96 9.75 0.86
C PRO A 550 20.39 9.74 1.40
N LEU A 551 20.56 9.60 2.72
CA LEU A 551 21.88 9.49 3.36
C LEU A 551 22.57 8.17 3.01
N ALA A 552 21.83 7.05 3.06
CA ALA A 552 22.37 5.74 2.75
C ALA A 552 22.78 5.60 1.27
N ALA A 553 21.98 6.16 0.35
CA ALA A 553 22.29 6.21 -1.08
C ALA A 553 23.60 6.95 -1.38
N ARG A 554 23.97 7.94 -0.55
CA ARG A 554 25.24 8.68 -0.67
C ARG A 554 26.42 7.92 -0.06
N VAL A 555 26.22 7.31 1.11
CA VAL A 555 27.33 6.80 1.94
C VAL A 555 27.69 5.36 1.60
N ASN A 556 26.71 4.46 1.50
CA ASN A 556 27.00 3.02 1.41
C ASN A 556 25.81 2.22 0.83
N PHE A 557 26.05 1.51 -0.26
CA PHE A 557 25.06 0.62 -0.90
C PHE A 557 24.47 -0.44 0.04
N PHE A 558 25.27 -1.07 0.90
CA PHE A 558 24.77 -2.06 1.88
C PHE A 558 23.90 -1.43 2.95
N LEU A 559 24.18 -0.18 3.34
CA LEU A 559 23.30 0.56 4.25
C LEU A 559 21.95 0.83 3.58
N LEU A 560 21.95 1.17 2.28
CA LEU A 560 20.71 1.31 1.51
C LEU A 560 19.93 -0.01 1.47
N ILE A 561 20.60 -1.14 1.21
CA ILE A 561 19.98 -2.47 1.28
C ILE A 561 19.38 -2.76 2.66
N LEU A 562 20.09 -2.43 3.75
CA LEU A 562 19.58 -2.59 5.10
C LEU A 562 18.32 -1.75 5.36
N LEU A 563 18.29 -0.49 4.94
CA LEU A 563 17.11 0.36 5.09
C LEU A 563 15.93 -0.16 4.27
N ARG A 564 16.17 -0.66 3.04
CA ARG A 564 15.14 -1.32 2.22
C ARG A 564 14.60 -2.58 2.90
N PHE A 565 15.48 -3.37 3.52
CA PHE A 565 15.09 -4.53 4.31
C PHE A 565 14.17 -4.13 5.48
N LEU A 566 14.49 -3.06 6.20
CA LEU A 566 13.65 -2.55 7.30
C LEU A 566 12.29 -2.03 6.81
N GLN A 567 12.24 -1.36 5.65
CA GLN A 567 10.97 -0.99 5.02
C GLN A 567 10.13 -2.23 4.67
N GLY A 568 10.76 -3.30 4.19
CA GLY A 568 10.10 -4.59 3.97
C GLY A 568 9.57 -5.22 5.26
N LEU A 569 10.38 -5.21 6.33
CA LEU A 569 9.97 -5.69 7.65
C LEU A 569 8.69 -4.98 8.12
N ALA A 570 8.66 -3.65 8.02
CA ALA A 570 7.49 -2.85 8.35
C ALA A 570 6.28 -3.16 7.44
N TYR A 571 6.51 -3.31 6.13
CA TYR A 571 5.46 -3.60 5.15
C TYR A 571 4.77 -4.96 5.34
N SER A 572 5.38 -5.89 6.08
CA SER A 572 4.75 -7.17 6.44
C SER A 572 3.58 -7.03 7.42
N ALA A 573 3.44 -5.87 8.06
CA ALA A 573 2.42 -5.61 9.07
C ALA A 573 1.02 -5.32 8.48
N ASP A 574 0.92 -5.03 7.19
CA ASP A 574 -0.26 -4.47 6.54
C ASP A 574 -1.49 -5.40 6.57
N PHE A 575 -1.44 -6.56 5.90
CA PHE A 575 -2.62 -7.42 5.74
C PHE A 575 -3.09 -8.06 7.06
N ALA A 576 -2.18 -8.24 8.00
CA ALA A 576 -2.52 -8.69 9.34
C ALA A 576 -3.28 -7.60 10.12
N ALA A 577 -2.87 -6.32 10.02
CA ALA A 577 -3.66 -5.20 10.53
C ALA A 577 -5.04 -5.14 9.86
N ILE A 578 -5.11 -5.28 8.53
CA ILE A 578 -6.38 -5.31 7.78
C ILE A 578 -7.31 -6.41 8.33
N GLY A 579 -6.80 -7.62 8.52
CA GLY A 579 -7.55 -8.74 9.07
C GLY A 579 -8.07 -8.48 10.48
N LEU A 580 -7.22 -7.97 11.38
CA LEU A 580 -7.57 -7.68 12.77
C LEU A 580 -8.60 -6.54 12.88
N MET A 581 -8.38 -5.46 12.14
CA MET A 581 -9.32 -4.33 12.06
C MET A 581 -10.67 -4.78 11.51
N THR A 582 -10.67 -5.60 10.46
CA THR A 582 -11.90 -6.11 9.86
C THR A 582 -12.67 -6.98 10.85
N VAL A 583 -12.03 -7.97 11.48
CA VAL A 583 -12.77 -8.89 12.38
C VAL A 583 -13.24 -8.21 13.66
N ARG A 584 -12.45 -7.28 14.22
CA ARG A 584 -12.83 -6.61 15.47
C ARG A 584 -13.81 -5.46 15.26
N TRP A 585 -13.63 -4.66 14.21
CA TRP A 585 -14.40 -3.44 14.00
C TRP A 585 -15.51 -3.54 12.94
N ALA A 586 -15.51 -4.57 12.07
CA ALA A 586 -16.59 -4.74 11.08
C ALA A 586 -17.77 -5.53 11.66
N PRO A 587 -19.02 -5.09 11.37
CA PRO A 587 -20.18 -5.97 11.38
C PRO A 587 -20.00 -7.09 10.36
N LEU A 588 -20.50 -8.30 10.65
CA LEU A 588 -20.35 -9.44 9.72
C LEU A 588 -20.91 -9.17 8.32
N SER A 589 -22.02 -8.44 8.24
CA SER A 589 -22.67 -8.07 6.97
C SER A 589 -21.88 -7.05 6.14
N GLU A 590 -20.88 -6.37 6.72
CA GLU A 590 -20.10 -5.31 6.06
C GLU A 590 -18.61 -5.69 5.89
N THR A 591 -18.23 -6.92 6.26
CA THR A 591 -16.85 -7.44 6.22
C THR A 591 -16.18 -7.23 4.85
N ALA A 592 -16.87 -7.56 3.75
CA ALA A 592 -16.33 -7.41 2.40
C ALA A 592 -16.08 -5.94 2.03
N THR A 593 -16.96 -5.03 2.46
CA THR A 593 -16.80 -3.59 2.27
C THR A 593 -15.59 -3.07 3.06
N PHE A 594 -15.35 -3.55 4.27
CA PHE A 594 -14.17 -3.16 5.07
C PHE A 594 -12.87 -3.60 4.42
N VAL A 595 -12.80 -4.86 3.98
CA VAL A 595 -11.63 -5.39 3.26
C VAL A 595 -11.42 -4.61 1.96
N ALA A 596 -12.49 -4.30 1.21
CA ALA A 596 -12.38 -3.53 -0.03
C ALA A 596 -11.82 -2.12 0.20
N ILE A 597 -12.28 -1.41 1.25
CA ILE A 597 -11.75 -0.10 1.64
C ILE A 597 -10.29 -0.23 2.05
N LEU A 598 -9.99 -1.08 3.03
CA LEU A 598 -8.66 -1.19 3.61
C LEU A 598 -7.61 -1.71 2.62
N THR A 599 -7.97 -2.54 1.65
CA THR A 599 -7.06 -3.03 0.59
C THR A 599 -6.92 -2.07 -0.60
N ALA A 600 -7.71 -1.00 -0.69
CA ALA A 600 -7.57 0.02 -1.73
C ALA A 600 -6.40 1.00 -1.50
N PHE A 601 -5.66 0.85 -0.39
CA PHE A 601 -4.57 1.74 0.00
C PHE A 601 -3.45 1.86 -1.04
N THR A 602 -3.17 0.79 -1.81
CA THR A 602 -2.16 0.80 -2.86
C THR A 602 -2.45 1.87 -3.92
N GLY A 603 -3.72 2.04 -4.33
CA GLY A 603 -4.14 3.06 -5.29
C GLY A 603 -3.86 4.47 -4.79
N ILE A 604 -4.30 4.82 -3.57
CA ILE A 604 -4.03 6.15 -2.99
C ILE A 604 -2.54 6.39 -2.76
N SER A 605 -1.82 5.39 -2.23
CA SER A 605 -0.37 5.52 -2.01
C SER A 605 0.37 5.84 -3.31
N SER A 606 -0.01 5.18 -4.42
CA SER A 606 0.60 5.40 -5.72
C SER A 606 0.29 6.79 -6.28
N VAL A 607 -0.96 7.25 -6.17
CA VAL A 607 -1.34 8.59 -6.66
C VAL A 607 -0.54 9.67 -5.98
N VAL A 608 -0.46 9.60 -4.66
CA VAL A 608 0.30 10.58 -3.87
C VAL A 608 1.77 10.44 -4.20
N THR A 609 2.34 9.23 -4.17
CA THR A 609 3.79 9.04 -4.28
C THR A 609 4.30 9.34 -5.68
N ASN A 610 3.73 8.74 -6.72
CA ASN A 610 4.28 8.85 -8.08
C ASN A 610 4.06 10.24 -8.70
N SER A 611 2.86 10.82 -8.53
CA SER A 611 2.59 12.17 -9.04
C SER A 611 3.43 13.22 -8.32
N LEU A 612 3.48 13.15 -6.98
CA LEU A 612 4.21 14.14 -6.18
C LEU A 612 5.73 13.99 -6.38
N THR A 613 6.24 12.76 -6.43
CA THR A 613 7.68 12.53 -6.66
C THR A 613 8.09 13.00 -8.05
N GLY A 614 7.27 12.80 -9.09
CA GLY A 614 7.51 13.37 -10.42
C GLY A 614 7.68 14.89 -10.41
N LEU A 615 6.76 15.59 -9.75
CA LEU A 615 6.82 17.05 -9.59
C LEU A 615 8.01 17.52 -8.74
N ILE A 616 8.31 16.81 -7.64
CA ILE A 616 9.44 17.15 -6.75
C ILE A 616 10.78 16.93 -7.47
N CYS A 617 10.91 15.84 -8.26
CA CYS A 617 12.13 15.52 -8.99
C CYS A 617 12.54 16.60 -9.99
N GLU A 618 11.58 17.22 -10.70
CA GLU A 618 11.86 18.31 -11.66
C GLU A 618 12.05 19.67 -10.96
N SER A 619 11.69 19.78 -9.68
CA SER A 619 11.88 21.01 -8.89
C SER A 619 13.31 21.15 -8.36
N SER A 620 13.65 22.35 -7.89
CA SER A 620 14.93 22.62 -7.22
C SER A 620 15.14 21.84 -5.92
N LEU A 621 14.10 21.21 -5.36
CA LEU A 621 14.19 20.39 -4.15
C LEU A 621 14.83 19.01 -4.42
N GLY A 622 14.74 18.52 -5.66
CA GLY A 622 15.29 17.25 -6.11
C GLY A 622 14.67 16.01 -5.45
N TRP A 623 15.11 14.83 -5.90
CA TRP A 623 14.55 13.53 -5.48
C TRP A 623 14.65 13.25 -3.97
N LYS A 624 15.65 13.81 -3.28
CA LYS A 624 15.89 13.61 -1.84
C LYS A 624 14.70 14.07 -1.00
N PHE A 625 14.05 15.16 -1.40
CA PHE A 625 12.92 15.72 -0.67
C PHE A 625 11.67 14.83 -0.70
N ALA A 626 11.49 14.02 -1.75
CA ALA A 626 10.37 13.07 -1.83
C ALA A 626 10.41 12.07 -0.65
N PHE A 627 11.59 11.58 -0.27
CA PHE A 627 11.77 10.69 0.88
C PHE A 627 11.43 11.37 2.21
N TYR A 628 11.89 12.60 2.42
CA TYR A 628 11.59 13.35 3.64
C TYR A 628 10.09 13.65 3.78
N PHE A 629 9.43 14.02 2.67
CA PHE A 629 8.00 14.26 2.65
C PHE A 629 7.21 13.02 3.11
N HIS A 630 7.50 11.85 2.53
CA HIS A 630 6.82 10.60 2.89
C HIS A 630 7.11 10.16 4.33
N ALA A 631 8.35 10.32 4.80
CA ALA A 631 8.71 10.02 6.19
C ALA A 631 7.93 10.87 7.20
N ILE A 632 7.87 12.20 6.98
CA ILE A 632 7.12 13.14 7.84
C ILE A 632 5.63 12.81 7.85
N ALA A 633 5.05 12.58 6.67
CA ALA A 633 3.65 12.20 6.54
C ALA A 633 3.34 10.92 7.34
N GLY A 634 4.20 9.90 7.24
CA GLY A 634 4.05 8.67 8.01
C GLY A 634 4.15 8.86 9.52
N PHE A 635 5.09 9.68 10.00
CA PHE A 635 5.19 9.99 11.43
C PHE A 635 3.91 10.62 11.97
N ILE A 636 3.36 11.62 11.26
CA ILE A 636 2.12 12.29 11.67
C ILE A 636 0.95 11.28 11.72
N LEU A 637 0.83 10.43 10.71
CA LEU A 637 -0.25 9.43 10.64
C LEU A 637 -0.16 8.40 11.76
N PHE A 638 1.04 7.93 12.11
CA PHE A 638 1.22 6.97 13.19
C PHE A 638 1.11 7.58 14.60
N VAL A 639 1.36 8.89 14.76
CA VAL A 639 0.95 9.64 15.96
C VAL A 639 -0.58 9.70 16.07
N ILE A 640 -1.30 9.92 14.97
CA ILE A 640 -2.77 9.88 14.99
C ILE A 640 -3.28 8.46 15.32
N TRP A 641 -2.68 7.43 14.73
CA TRP A 641 -3.04 6.02 14.96
C TRP A 641 -3.06 5.65 16.44
N ILE A 642 -2.02 5.99 17.20
CA ILE A 642 -1.93 5.58 18.61
C ILE A 642 -3.02 6.22 19.49
N PHE A 643 -3.51 7.41 19.12
CA PHE A 643 -4.60 8.09 19.82
C PHE A 643 -5.99 7.65 19.36
N VAL A 644 -6.16 7.22 18.12
CA VAL A 644 -7.46 6.89 17.53
C VAL A 644 -7.80 5.41 17.64
N TYR A 645 -6.84 4.52 17.35
CA TYR A 645 -7.09 3.08 17.28
C TYR A 645 -7.02 2.42 18.66
N ILE A 646 -8.03 1.61 18.96
CA ILE A 646 -8.01 0.66 20.06
C ILE A 646 -8.34 -0.74 19.51
N ASP A 647 -7.78 -1.75 20.14
CA ASP A 647 -7.90 -3.13 19.66
C ASP A 647 -9.32 -3.66 19.74
N HIS A 648 -9.97 -3.45 20.87
CA HIS A 648 -11.30 -3.94 21.17
C HIS A 648 -12.27 -2.77 21.29
N PRO A 649 -13.37 -2.74 20.50
CA PRO A 649 -14.34 -1.66 20.58
C PRO A 649 -15.04 -1.59 21.95
N GLU A 650 -15.13 -2.70 22.68
CA GLU A 650 -15.68 -2.77 24.04
C GLU A 650 -14.78 -2.13 25.12
N ASP A 651 -13.48 -1.96 24.86
CA ASP A 651 -12.51 -1.50 25.86
C ASP A 651 -12.42 0.04 25.93
N THR A 652 -13.28 0.77 25.21
CA THR A 652 -13.25 2.24 25.15
C THR A 652 -14.63 2.87 25.36
N GLU A 653 -14.68 3.92 26.16
CA GLU A 653 -15.89 4.75 26.34
C GLU A 653 -16.26 5.55 25.08
N ARG A 654 -15.36 5.58 24.07
CA ARG A 654 -15.58 6.29 22.80
C ARG A 654 -16.53 5.55 21.85
N VAL A 655 -16.83 4.27 22.13
CA VAL A 655 -17.75 3.44 21.35
C VAL A 655 -19.07 3.35 22.11
N SER A 656 -20.17 3.78 21.50
CA SER A 656 -21.49 3.74 22.15
C SER A 656 -22.02 2.30 22.25
N GLN A 657 -22.86 2.01 23.25
CA GLN A 657 -23.47 0.68 23.42
C GLN A 657 -24.31 0.22 22.22
N LYS A 658 -25.01 1.16 21.55
CA LYS A 658 -25.73 0.88 20.31
C LYS A 658 -24.79 0.51 19.17
N GLU A 659 -23.66 1.20 19.06
CA GLU A 659 -22.65 0.87 18.06
C GLU A 659 -21.99 -0.47 18.34
N LEU A 660 -21.62 -0.73 19.60
CA LEU A 660 -21.08 -2.02 20.01
C LEU A 660 -22.04 -3.15 19.64
N GLY A 661 -23.34 -2.97 19.92
CA GLY A 661 -24.39 -3.89 19.50
C GLY A 661 -24.51 -4.06 17.98
N HIS A 662 -24.19 -3.03 17.18
CA HIS A 662 -24.14 -3.15 15.71
C HIS A 662 -22.88 -3.88 15.23
N ILE A 663 -21.71 -3.59 15.79
CA ILE A 663 -20.43 -4.26 15.49
C ILE A 663 -20.54 -5.76 15.81
N GLN A 664 -21.15 -6.09 16.95
CA GLN A 664 -21.32 -7.45 17.43
C GLN A 664 -22.54 -8.17 16.83
N LYS A 665 -23.36 -7.47 16.04
CA LYS A 665 -24.57 -8.03 15.43
C LYS A 665 -24.25 -9.26 14.57
N ASN A 666 -24.95 -10.36 14.82
CA ASN A 666 -24.81 -11.65 14.16
C ASN A 666 -23.47 -12.38 14.39
N LYS A 667 -22.55 -11.85 15.20
CA LYS A 667 -21.31 -12.56 15.57
C LYS A 667 -21.67 -13.71 16.53
N SER A 668 -21.20 -14.92 16.24
CA SER A 668 -21.37 -16.05 17.16
C SER A 668 -20.48 -15.87 18.40
N GLU A 669 -20.72 -16.62 19.48
CA GLU A 669 -19.82 -16.61 20.64
C GLU A 669 -18.37 -16.96 20.22
N ALA A 670 -18.19 -17.88 19.27
CA ALA A 670 -16.87 -18.19 18.71
C ALA A 670 -16.20 -17.04 17.91
N HIS A 671 -16.96 -16.02 17.48
CA HIS A 671 -16.38 -14.80 16.89
C HIS A 671 -15.95 -13.78 17.96
N LEU A 672 -16.49 -13.89 19.18
CA LEU A 672 -16.26 -12.97 20.30
C LEU A 672 -15.29 -13.54 21.33
N ASP A 673 -15.16 -14.87 21.37
CA ASP A 673 -14.25 -15.59 22.24
C ASP A 673 -12.79 -15.29 21.85
N ARG A 674 -12.06 -14.77 22.83
CA ARG A 674 -10.66 -14.38 22.70
C ARG A 674 -9.73 -15.61 22.68
N ASN A 675 -10.22 -16.79 23.06
CA ASN A 675 -9.44 -18.02 23.26
C ASN A 675 -9.78 -19.15 22.27
N THR A 676 -10.56 -18.89 21.21
CA THR A 676 -10.92 -19.94 20.25
C THR A 676 -9.67 -20.45 19.52
N SER A 677 -9.45 -21.77 19.56
CA SER A 677 -8.31 -22.41 18.90
C SER A 677 -8.50 -22.42 17.38
N VAL A 678 -7.47 -21.99 16.65
CA VAL A 678 -7.51 -21.94 15.18
C VAL A 678 -7.12 -23.31 14.61
N PRO A 679 -7.95 -23.93 13.73
CA PRO A 679 -7.65 -25.23 13.12
C PRO A 679 -6.65 -25.08 11.95
N TYR A 680 -5.43 -24.62 12.23
CA TYR A 680 -4.40 -24.29 11.23
C TYR A 680 -4.19 -25.40 10.20
N LYS A 681 -4.12 -26.67 10.65
CA LYS A 681 -3.92 -27.82 9.77
C LYS A 681 -5.03 -27.92 8.72
N LYS A 682 -6.29 -27.76 9.12
CA LYS A 682 -7.45 -27.89 8.22
C LYS A 682 -7.54 -26.72 7.24
N ILE A 683 -7.19 -25.51 7.69
CA ILE A 683 -7.11 -24.32 6.83
C ILE A 683 -6.04 -24.53 5.75
N LEU A 684 -4.84 -24.96 6.13
CA LEU A 684 -3.71 -25.18 5.22
C LEU A 684 -3.93 -26.31 4.21
N THR A 685 -4.83 -27.26 4.52
CA THR A 685 -5.17 -28.37 3.62
C THR A 685 -6.47 -28.15 2.83
N SER A 686 -7.19 -27.04 3.05
CA SER A 686 -8.45 -26.79 2.34
C SER A 686 -8.17 -26.42 0.87
N PRO A 687 -8.70 -27.17 -0.11
CA PRO A 687 -8.47 -26.89 -1.53
C PRO A 687 -9.04 -25.53 -1.95
N VAL A 688 -10.16 -25.11 -1.34
CA VAL A 688 -10.78 -23.80 -1.59
C VAL A 688 -9.86 -22.67 -1.14
N ILE A 689 -9.29 -22.77 0.07
CA ILE A 689 -8.38 -21.76 0.62
C ILE A 689 -7.07 -21.71 -0.17
N LEU A 690 -6.51 -22.87 -0.55
CA LEU A 690 -5.33 -22.93 -1.39
C LEU A 690 -5.57 -22.27 -2.75
N CYS A 691 -6.72 -22.53 -3.38
CA CYS A 691 -7.09 -21.89 -4.64
C CYS A 691 -7.24 -20.36 -4.48
N VAL A 692 -7.84 -19.89 -3.39
CA VAL A 692 -7.93 -18.46 -3.04
C VAL A 692 -6.54 -17.82 -2.92
N TRP A 693 -5.60 -18.49 -2.25
CA TRP A 693 -4.23 -17.99 -2.09
C TRP A 693 -3.44 -18.00 -3.41
N VAL A 694 -3.62 -18.99 -4.27
CA VAL A 694 -3.00 -19.02 -5.61
C VAL A 694 -3.51 -17.86 -6.49
N ASN A 695 -4.82 -17.57 -6.46
CA ASN A 695 -5.37 -16.38 -7.13
C ASN A 695 -4.76 -15.11 -6.57
N ALA A 696 -4.70 -14.98 -5.25
CA ALA A 696 -4.11 -13.83 -4.59
C ALA A 696 -2.62 -13.67 -4.96
N PHE A 697 -1.85 -14.76 -5.06
CA PHE A 697 -0.44 -14.71 -5.44
C PHE A 697 -0.23 -14.15 -6.84
N PHE A 698 -0.93 -14.67 -7.85
CA PHE A 698 -0.75 -14.22 -9.23
C PHE A 698 -1.30 -12.82 -9.47
N GLU A 699 -2.45 -12.47 -8.89
CA GLU A 699 -2.95 -11.09 -8.92
C GLU A 699 -1.96 -10.12 -8.26
N MET A 700 -1.49 -10.43 -7.04
CA MET A 700 -0.53 -9.58 -6.34
C MET A 700 0.79 -9.46 -7.09
N SER A 701 1.23 -10.53 -7.76
CA SER A 701 2.41 -10.49 -8.63
C SER A 701 2.24 -9.48 -9.77
N ALA A 702 1.06 -9.41 -10.38
CA ALA A 702 0.76 -8.42 -11.42
C ALA A 702 0.72 -6.99 -10.87
N VAL A 703 0.05 -6.78 -9.73
CA VAL A 703 -0.01 -5.46 -9.08
C VAL A 703 1.38 -4.97 -8.66
N ILE A 704 2.21 -5.87 -8.11
CA ILE A 704 3.58 -5.55 -7.70
C ILE A 704 4.47 -5.28 -8.91
N MET A 705 4.30 -6.03 -10.01
CA MET A 705 5.01 -5.78 -11.27
C MET A 705 4.74 -4.35 -11.75
N PHE A 706 3.47 -3.94 -11.81
CA PHE A 706 3.13 -2.56 -12.19
C PHE A 706 3.64 -1.54 -11.17
N SER A 707 3.50 -1.79 -9.87
CA SER A 707 3.96 -0.84 -8.85
C SER A 707 5.49 -0.67 -8.82
N SER A 708 6.23 -1.68 -9.25
CA SER A 708 7.70 -1.73 -9.17
C SER A 708 8.38 -1.26 -10.44
N TYR A 709 7.84 -1.62 -11.60
CA TYR A 709 8.51 -1.47 -12.89
C TYR A 709 7.76 -0.58 -13.89
N MET A 710 6.51 -0.21 -13.62
CA MET A 710 5.76 0.65 -14.54
C MET A 710 6.39 2.04 -14.74
N PRO A 711 6.97 2.72 -13.72
CA PRO A 711 7.69 3.97 -13.96
C PRO A 711 8.85 3.78 -14.95
N ILE A 712 9.65 2.72 -14.78
CA ILE A 712 10.77 2.39 -15.68
C ILE A 712 10.24 2.08 -17.08
N TYR A 713 9.21 1.24 -17.21
CA TYR A 713 8.61 0.91 -18.50
C TYR A 713 8.06 2.14 -19.23
N PHE A 714 7.36 3.03 -18.51
CA PHE A 714 6.75 4.23 -19.11
C PHE A 714 7.80 5.22 -19.57
N HIS A 715 8.88 5.37 -18.81
CA HIS A 715 9.97 6.28 -19.18
C HIS A 715 10.92 5.68 -20.21
N GLU A 716 11.46 4.48 -19.97
CA GLU A 716 12.51 3.87 -20.80
C GLU A 716 11.96 3.17 -22.06
N VAL A 717 10.76 2.59 -22.03
CA VAL A 717 10.16 1.91 -23.20
C VAL A 717 9.18 2.80 -23.94
N LEU A 718 8.21 3.41 -23.24
CA LEU A 718 7.17 4.25 -23.88
C LEU A 718 7.60 5.71 -24.11
N LYS A 719 8.76 6.10 -23.59
CA LYS A 719 9.38 7.43 -23.79
C LYS A 719 8.49 8.59 -23.31
N PHE A 720 7.76 8.40 -22.23
CA PHE A 720 7.07 9.50 -21.53
C PHE A 720 8.07 10.36 -20.73
N GLY A 721 7.78 11.67 -20.60
CA GLY A 721 8.55 12.57 -19.74
C GLY A 721 8.49 12.16 -18.25
N ILE A 722 9.34 12.73 -17.39
CA ILE A 722 9.37 12.35 -15.96
C ILE A 722 8.06 12.72 -15.27
N THR A 723 7.60 13.96 -15.39
CA THR A 723 6.29 14.39 -14.87
C THR A 723 5.12 13.61 -15.49
N GLU A 724 5.15 13.36 -16.81
CA GLU A 724 4.12 12.54 -17.49
C GLU A 724 4.08 11.11 -16.95
N THR A 725 5.24 10.50 -16.74
CA THR A 725 5.38 9.15 -16.18
C THR A 725 4.78 9.09 -14.78
N GLY A 726 5.07 10.08 -13.92
CA GLY A 726 4.48 10.19 -12.59
C GLY A 726 2.96 10.24 -12.61
N PHE A 727 2.40 11.07 -13.49
CA PHE A 727 0.96 11.21 -13.67
C PHE A 727 0.29 9.93 -14.21
N TYR A 728 0.82 9.33 -15.28
CA TYR A 728 0.19 8.15 -15.88
C TYR A 728 0.30 6.90 -15.00
N VAL A 729 1.42 6.72 -14.29
CA VAL A 729 1.59 5.64 -13.31
C VAL A 729 0.55 5.78 -12.18
N ALA A 730 0.35 7.01 -11.69
CA ALA A 730 -0.67 7.32 -10.70
C ALA A 730 -2.08 7.04 -11.24
N LEU A 731 -2.39 7.46 -12.47
CA LEU A 731 -3.69 7.23 -13.10
C LEU A 731 -4.03 5.74 -13.23
N VAL A 732 -3.08 4.93 -13.73
CA VAL A 732 -3.26 3.48 -13.89
C VAL A 732 -3.53 2.81 -12.55
N LEU A 733 -2.74 3.11 -11.52
CA LEU A 733 -2.90 2.48 -10.21
C LEU A 733 -4.10 3.05 -9.41
N PHE A 734 -4.60 4.24 -9.75
CA PHE A 734 -5.84 4.78 -9.18
C PHE A 734 -7.10 4.15 -9.78
N SER A 735 -7.06 3.79 -11.07
CA SER A 735 -8.26 3.39 -11.83
C SER A 735 -9.03 2.23 -11.20
N TYR A 736 -8.35 1.32 -10.50
CA TYR A 736 -9.00 0.17 -9.86
C TYR A 736 -9.79 0.53 -8.59
N MET A 737 -9.46 1.64 -7.90
CA MET A 737 -10.07 1.98 -6.60
C MET A 737 -11.57 2.32 -6.73
N PRO A 738 -12.02 3.20 -7.65
CA PRO A 738 -13.45 3.43 -7.88
C PRO A 738 -14.18 2.15 -8.28
N ILE A 739 -13.58 1.35 -9.16
CA ILE A 739 -14.16 0.07 -9.62
C ILE A 739 -14.32 -0.90 -8.46
N ARG A 740 -13.34 -0.97 -7.55
CA ARG A 740 -13.38 -1.84 -6.37
C ARG A 740 -14.52 -1.51 -5.42
N PHE A 741 -14.79 -0.23 -5.19
CA PHE A 741 -15.92 0.17 -4.34
C PHE A 741 -17.26 -0.15 -5.00
N VAL A 742 -17.39 0.11 -6.29
CA VAL A 742 -18.60 -0.26 -7.05
C VAL A 742 -18.79 -1.78 -7.04
N ALA A 743 -17.73 -2.55 -7.29
CA ALA A 743 -17.74 -4.00 -7.27
C ALA A 743 -18.11 -4.57 -5.90
N ALA A 744 -17.58 -4.03 -4.81
CA ALA A 744 -17.92 -4.43 -3.44
C ALA A 744 -19.42 -4.20 -3.16
N VAL A 745 -19.94 -3.00 -3.46
CA VAL A 745 -21.37 -2.69 -3.28
C VAL A 745 -22.25 -3.61 -4.14
N PHE A 746 -21.84 -3.87 -5.38
CA PHE A 746 -22.58 -4.74 -6.29
C PHE A 746 -22.61 -6.18 -5.78
N SER A 747 -21.46 -6.71 -5.34
CA SER A 747 -21.36 -8.06 -4.79
C SER A 747 -22.26 -8.26 -3.57
N ASP A 748 -22.37 -7.25 -2.71
CA ASP A 748 -23.12 -7.32 -1.44
C ASP A 748 -24.63 -7.03 -1.60
N LYS A 749 -25.04 -6.17 -2.54
CA LYS A 749 -26.44 -5.74 -2.67
C LYS A 749 -27.25 -6.48 -3.73
N PHE A 750 -26.63 -7.05 -4.76
CA PHE A 750 -27.37 -7.77 -5.80
C PHE A 750 -27.77 -9.17 -5.32
N ARG A 751 -29.07 -9.39 -5.12
CA ARG A 751 -29.64 -10.66 -4.62
C ARG A 751 -30.24 -11.57 -5.69
N PHE A 752 -30.30 -11.12 -6.95
CA PHE A 752 -30.93 -11.86 -8.05
C PHE A 752 -30.10 -13.02 -8.61
N ILE A 753 -28.85 -13.18 -8.15
CA ILE A 753 -27.89 -14.19 -8.62
C ILE A 753 -27.34 -14.94 -7.40
N SER A 754 -27.11 -16.25 -7.51
CA SER A 754 -26.51 -17.05 -6.43
C SER A 754 -25.11 -16.53 -6.05
N GLU A 755 -24.74 -16.65 -4.77
CA GLU A 755 -23.43 -16.17 -4.30
C GLU A 755 -22.27 -16.87 -5.01
N LYS A 756 -22.36 -18.18 -5.24
CA LYS A 756 -21.39 -18.94 -6.05
C LYS A 756 -21.18 -18.33 -7.44
N LEU A 757 -22.26 -18.05 -8.18
CA LEU A 757 -22.16 -17.48 -9.53
C LEU A 757 -21.58 -16.06 -9.50
N LYS A 758 -21.94 -15.25 -8.50
CA LYS A 758 -21.32 -13.93 -8.31
C LYS A 758 -19.81 -14.05 -8.09
N ILE A 759 -19.37 -14.93 -7.20
CA ILE A 759 -17.94 -15.17 -6.95
C ILE A 759 -17.20 -15.53 -8.24
N MET A 760 -17.75 -16.45 -9.04
CA MET A 760 -17.14 -16.89 -10.29
C MET A 760 -17.04 -15.76 -11.33
N ILE A 761 -18.10 -14.99 -11.53
CA ILE A 761 -18.12 -13.86 -12.46
C ILE A 761 -17.07 -12.82 -12.05
N PHE A 762 -17.08 -12.42 -10.77
CA PHE A 762 -16.17 -11.41 -10.26
C PHE A 762 -14.71 -11.88 -10.35
N ASN A 763 -14.42 -13.15 -10.03
CA ASN A 763 -13.07 -13.70 -10.18
C ASN A 763 -12.62 -13.78 -11.65
N THR A 764 -13.54 -14.11 -12.55
CA THR A 764 -13.27 -14.16 -14.00
C THR A 764 -12.83 -12.80 -14.52
N PHE A 765 -13.49 -11.71 -14.12
CA PHE A 765 -13.01 -10.37 -14.46
C PHE A 765 -11.72 -10.02 -13.71
N ALA A 766 -11.65 -10.30 -12.41
CA ALA A 766 -10.54 -9.90 -11.55
C ALA A 766 -9.19 -10.52 -11.91
N VAL A 767 -9.18 -11.80 -12.26
CA VAL A 767 -7.95 -12.57 -12.53
C VAL A 767 -7.87 -12.99 -13.99
N GLY A 768 -8.97 -13.48 -14.58
CA GLY A 768 -8.99 -13.90 -15.99
C GLY A 768 -8.89 -12.72 -16.96
N GLY A 769 -9.78 -11.74 -16.82
CA GLY A 769 -9.82 -10.54 -17.66
C GLY A 769 -8.56 -9.68 -17.50
N SER A 770 -8.09 -9.49 -16.26
CA SER A 770 -6.82 -8.80 -16.01
C SER A 770 -5.64 -9.55 -16.64
N GLY A 771 -5.57 -10.88 -16.52
CA GLY A 771 -4.54 -11.72 -17.15
C GLY A 771 -4.53 -11.60 -18.69
N PHE A 772 -5.70 -11.56 -19.32
CA PHE A 772 -5.85 -11.32 -20.76
C PHE A 772 -5.27 -9.96 -21.17
N PHE A 773 -5.72 -8.87 -20.55
CA PHE A 773 -5.22 -7.54 -20.89
C PHE A 773 -3.74 -7.37 -20.55
N PHE A 774 -3.27 -7.98 -19.46
CA PHE A 774 -1.86 -8.00 -19.08
C PHE A 774 -1.00 -8.65 -20.16
N ALA A 775 -1.43 -9.80 -20.71
CA ALA A 775 -0.74 -10.47 -21.81
C ALA A 775 -0.76 -9.63 -23.11
N CYS A 776 -1.88 -8.98 -23.41
CA CYS A 776 -2.01 -8.13 -24.59
C CYS A 776 -1.02 -6.95 -24.61
N ILE A 777 -0.66 -6.38 -23.44
CA ILE A 777 0.35 -5.30 -23.34
C ILE A 777 1.66 -5.71 -24.01
N GLY A 778 2.06 -6.98 -23.87
CA GLY A 778 3.28 -7.51 -24.49
C GLY A 778 3.31 -7.37 -26.01
N PHE A 779 2.15 -7.39 -26.69
CA PHE A 779 2.04 -7.33 -28.15
C PHE A 779 1.92 -5.91 -28.73
N ILE A 780 1.72 -4.87 -27.90
CA ILE A 780 1.55 -3.49 -28.37
C ILE A 780 2.90 -2.80 -28.68
N PRO A 781 3.13 -2.31 -29.92
CA PRO A 781 4.29 -1.48 -30.27
C PRO A 781 4.49 -0.23 -29.40
N ALA A 782 5.76 0.09 -29.10
CA ALA A 782 6.11 1.26 -28.28
C ALA A 782 5.66 2.59 -28.91
N GLU A 783 5.55 2.64 -30.24
CA GLU A 783 4.99 3.76 -31.01
C GLU A 783 3.55 4.08 -30.62
N HIS A 784 2.77 3.06 -30.21
CA HIS A 784 1.39 3.19 -29.78
C HIS A 784 1.28 3.35 -28.25
N LYS A 785 2.05 4.28 -27.68
CA LYS A 785 2.13 4.51 -26.22
C LYS A 785 0.79 4.74 -25.53
N MET A 786 -0.16 5.42 -26.16
CA MET A 786 -1.51 5.64 -25.61
C MET A 786 -2.40 4.38 -25.60
N LEU A 787 -2.23 3.50 -26.59
CA LEU A 787 -2.91 2.21 -26.62
C LEU A 787 -2.37 1.30 -25.52
N SER A 788 -1.04 1.28 -25.32
CA SER A 788 -0.41 0.57 -24.22
C SER A 788 -0.96 1.05 -22.87
N LEU A 789 -0.97 2.37 -22.64
CA LEU A 789 -1.55 2.98 -21.43
C LEU A 789 -3.02 2.56 -21.20
N SER A 790 -3.84 2.53 -22.24
CA SER A 790 -5.24 2.10 -22.14
C SER A 790 -5.38 0.66 -21.63
N PHE A 791 -4.51 -0.25 -22.08
CA PHE A 791 -4.48 -1.64 -21.62
C PHE A 791 -3.99 -1.75 -20.17
N PHE A 792 -2.98 -0.97 -19.76
CA PHE A 792 -2.56 -0.88 -18.35
C PHE A 792 -3.74 -0.47 -17.44
N ILE A 793 -4.51 0.56 -17.84
CA ILE A 793 -5.71 1.01 -17.11
C ILE A 793 -6.75 -0.11 -17.04
N LEU A 794 -7.01 -0.78 -18.16
CA LEU A 794 -8.03 -1.82 -18.25
C LEU A 794 -7.69 -3.05 -17.40
N THR A 795 -6.42 -3.46 -17.39
CA THR A 795 -5.90 -4.50 -16.48
C THR A 795 -6.15 -4.15 -15.02
N MET A 796 -5.84 -2.91 -14.60
CA MET A 796 -6.08 -2.48 -13.22
C MET A 796 -7.58 -2.38 -12.89
N CYS A 797 -8.41 -1.86 -13.80
CA CYS A 797 -9.87 -1.85 -13.64
C CYS A 797 -10.44 -3.26 -13.41
N CYS A 798 -9.96 -4.26 -14.17
CA CYS A 798 -10.32 -5.65 -13.97
C CYS A 798 -9.94 -6.13 -12.55
N ILE A 799 -8.70 -5.91 -12.11
CA ILE A 799 -8.24 -6.24 -10.74
C ILE A 799 -9.09 -5.57 -9.66
N GLY A 800 -9.68 -4.40 -9.94
CA GLY A 800 -10.61 -3.72 -9.05
C GLY A 800 -11.79 -4.59 -8.61
N VAL A 801 -12.21 -5.56 -9.42
CA VAL A 801 -13.39 -6.40 -9.17
C VAL A 801 -13.13 -7.53 -8.15
N ASN A 802 -11.88 -7.74 -7.72
CA ASN A 802 -11.48 -8.87 -6.88
C ASN A 802 -12.18 -8.98 -5.51
N SER A 803 -12.73 -7.89 -4.97
CA SER A 803 -13.45 -7.87 -3.70
C SER A 803 -14.68 -8.78 -3.70
N GLY A 804 -15.29 -9.00 -4.88
CA GLY A 804 -16.38 -9.96 -5.05
C GLY A 804 -15.95 -11.35 -5.51
N GLY A 805 -14.65 -11.56 -5.80
CA GLY A 805 -14.07 -12.82 -6.29
C GLY A 805 -13.46 -13.67 -5.16
N PHE A 806 -12.16 -14.00 -5.27
CA PHE A 806 -11.48 -14.88 -4.30
C PHE A 806 -11.49 -14.36 -2.85
N TYR A 807 -11.48 -13.04 -2.61
CA TYR A 807 -11.60 -12.49 -1.25
C TYR A 807 -12.90 -12.93 -0.59
N LYS A 808 -14.01 -12.80 -1.31
CA LYS A 808 -15.34 -13.18 -0.82
C LYS A 808 -15.47 -14.70 -0.66
N CYS A 809 -14.92 -15.46 -1.60
CA CYS A 809 -14.83 -16.93 -1.51
C CYS A 809 -14.13 -17.38 -0.21
N GLY A 810 -12.93 -16.84 0.06
CA GLY A 810 -12.16 -17.19 1.26
C GLY A 810 -12.88 -16.82 2.57
N VAL A 811 -13.55 -15.65 2.61
CA VAL A 811 -14.31 -15.22 3.78
C VAL A 811 -15.54 -16.11 4.03
N LEU A 812 -16.31 -16.43 2.99
CA LEU A 812 -17.52 -17.26 3.13
C LEU A 812 -17.19 -18.70 3.52
N HIS A 813 -16.10 -19.25 2.98
CA HIS A 813 -15.66 -20.59 3.31
C HIS A 813 -15.08 -20.68 4.74
N ALA A 814 -14.31 -19.67 5.18
CA ALA A 814 -13.60 -19.70 6.47
C ALA A 814 -14.35 -19.13 7.69
N ARG A 815 -15.42 -18.35 7.47
CA ARG A 815 -16.31 -17.81 8.53
C ARG A 815 -15.52 -17.15 9.68
N GLN A 816 -15.62 -17.66 10.91
CA GLN A 816 -14.93 -17.10 12.08
C GLN A 816 -13.40 -17.07 11.94
N PHE A 817 -12.82 -17.94 11.13
CA PHE A 817 -11.38 -17.99 10.87
C PHE A 817 -10.95 -17.18 9.63
N ALA A 818 -11.85 -16.38 9.05
CA ALA A 818 -11.55 -15.55 7.88
C ALA A 818 -10.36 -14.60 8.10
N HIS A 819 -10.14 -14.08 9.30
CA HIS A 819 -8.96 -13.25 9.60
C HIS A 819 -7.64 -13.97 9.33
N VAL A 820 -7.56 -15.27 9.63
CA VAL A 820 -6.35 -16.08 9.40
C VAL A 820 -6.12 -16.26 7.90
N VAL A 821 -7.19 -16.55 7.14
CA VAL A 821 -7.13 -16.71 5.69
C VAL A 821 -6.73 -15.40 4.99
N ILE A 822 -7.27 -14.27 5.44
CA ILE A 822 -6.94 -12.95 4.91
C ILE A 822 -5.52 -12.52 5.31
N ALA A 823 -5.10 -12.75 6.56
CA ALA A 823 -3.74 -12.46 6.99
C ALA A 823 -2.71 -13.30 6.21
N ALA A 824 -3.06 -14.53 5.85
CA ALA A 824 -2.21 -15.40 5.03
C ALA A 824 -2.01 -14.90 3.59
N ILE A 825 -2.87 -14.01 3.08
CA ILE A 825 -2.63 -13.34 1.78
C ILE A 825 -1.36 -12.47 1.84
N GLN A 826 -0.94 -12.00 3.02
CA GLN A 826 0.36 -11.34 3.18
C GLN A 826 1.51 -12.24 2.70
N TRP A 827 1.45 -13.54 2.95
CA TRP A 827 2.45 -14.48 2.45
C TRP A 827 2.48 -14.54 0.94
N MET A 828 1.31 -14.57 0.31
CA MET A 828 1.19 -14.56 -1.15
C MET A 828 1.77 -13.26 -1.73
N LYS A 829 1.50 -12.13 -1.08
CA LYS A 829 2.10 -10.83 -1.42
C LYS A 829 3.62 -10.82 -1.24
N CYS A 830 4.15 -11.47 -0.21
CA CYS A 830 5.59 -11.62 0.00
C CYS A 830 6.26 -12.43 -1.11
N LEU A 831 5.66 -13.56 -1.49
CA LEU A 831 6.13 -14.35 -2.63
C LEU A 831 6.07 -13.54 -3.92
N ALA A 832 5.02 -12.73 -4.09
CA ALA A 832 4.86 -11.85 -5.24
C ALA A 832 5.93 -10.73 -5.32
N LEU A 833 6.35 -10.18 -4.16
CA LEU A 833 7.47 -9.22 -4.07
C LEU A 833 8.80 -9.81 -4.53
N PHE A 834 8.96 -11.14 -4.46
CA PHE A 834 10.13 -11.83 -4.98
C PHE A 834 9.95 -12.22 -6.46
N SER A 835 8.77 -12.73 -6.82
CA SER A 835 8.48 -13.24 -8.18
C SER A 835 8.55 -12.16 -9.25
N ALA A 836 8.03 -10.95 -8.99
CA ALA A 836 8.00 -9.89 -9.98
C ALA A 836 9.41 -9.42 -10.37
N PRO A 837 10.31 -9.06 -9.43
CA PRO A 837 11.71 -8.77 -9.78
C PRO A 837 12.46 -9.97 -10.36
N ALA A 838 12.14 -11.20 -9.96
CA ALA A 838 12.76 -12.40 -10.54
C ALA A 838 12.39 -12.57 -12.02
N LEU A 839 11.13 -12.36 -12.40
CA LEU A 839 10.70 -12.39 -13.80
C LEU A 839 11.41 -11.32 -14.64
N VAL A 840 11.50 -10.09 -14.13
CA VAL A 840 12.27 -9.03 -14.81
C VAL A 840 13.74 -9.40 -14.88
N ALA A 841 14.32 -9.99 -13.83
CA ALA A 841 15.72 -10.38 -13.81
C ALA A 841 16.06 -11.49 -14.82
N ILE A 842 15.13 -12.39 -15.09
CA ILE A 842 15.27 -13.49 -16.05
C ILE A 842 15.12 -12.99 -17.49
N PHE A 843 14.12 -12.16 -17.76
CA PHE A 843 13.74 -11.80 -19.13
C PHE A 843 14.30 -10.46 -19.60
N VAL A 844 14.57 -9.51 -18.69
CA VAL A 844 14.97 -8.13 -19.00
C VAL A 844 16.43 -7.88 -18.60
N SER A 845 17.27 -7.80 -19.62
CA SER A 845 18.68 -7.40 -19.57
C SER A 845 18.87 -5.93 -19.97
N ASP A 846 18.01 -5.40 -20.85
CA ASP A 846 17.97 -4.01 -21.28
C ASP A 846 16.59 -3.43 -20.97
N GLU A 847 16.53 -2.46 -20.05
CA GLU A 847 15.29 -1.81 -19.59
C GLU A 847 14.56 -1.06 -20.70
N SER A 848 15.25 -0.68 -21.79
CA SER A 848 14.65 -0.02 -22.95
C SER A 848 14.08 -1.00 -23.99
N ASN A 849 14.42 -2.29 -23.91
CA ASN A 849 14.05 -3.27 -24.91
C ASN A 849 12.66 -3.87 -24.64
N ARG A 850 11.67 -3.39 -25.40
CA ARG A 850 10.27 -3.85 -25.32
C ARG A 850 10.09 -5.38 -25.48
N LEU A 851 10.84 -6.04 -26.36
CA LEU A 851 10.66 -7.48 -26.63
C LEU A 851 11.00 -8.33 -25.40
N GLN A 852 11.92 -7.86 -24.58
CA GLN A 852 12.26 -8.51 -23.31
C GLN A 852 11.13 -8.38 -22.29
N TRP A 853 10.52 -7.19 -22.21
CA TRP A 853 9.33 -6.96 -21.39
C TRP A 853 8.11 -7.77 -21.86
N MET A 854 7.97 -8.05 -23.15
CA MET A 854 6.87 -8.86 -23.67
C MET A 854 6.79 -10.23 -22.98
N TRP A 855 7.91 -10.91 -22.78
CA TRP A 855 7.93 -12.22 -22.10
C TRP A 855 7.43 -12.16 -20.66
N VAL A 856 7.77 -11.10 -19.93
CA VAL A 856 7.27 -10.87 -18.57
C VAL A 856 5.74 -10.77 -18.57
N HIS A 857 5.18 -10.02 -19.53
CA HIS A 857 3.73 -9.85 -19.68
C HIS A 857 3.01 -11.14 -20.06
N LEU A 858 3.55 -11.92 -21.00
CA LEU A 858 2.95 -13.17 -21.45
C LEU A 858 2.94 -14.25 -20.36
N VAL A 859 4.06 -14.43 -19.66
CA VAL A 859 4.18 -15.45 -18.62
C VAL A 859 3.19 -15.16 -17.48
N LEU A 860 3.16 -13.92 -16.98
CA LEU A 860 2.30 -13.57 -15.87
C LEU A 860 0.81 -13.56 -16.25
N GLY A 861 0.47 -12.99 -17.41
CA GLY A 861 -0.91 -13.00 -17.92
C GLY A 861 -1.44 -14.41 -18.19
N GLY A 862 -0.61 -15.30 -18.74
CA GLY A 862 -0.96 -16.71 -18.96
C GLY A 862 -1.22 -17.46 -17.65
N LEU A 863 -0.37 -17.28 -16.64
CA LEU A 863 -0.55 -17.90 -15.32
C LEU A 863 -1.83 -17.42 -14.61
N MET A 864 -2.19 -16.16 -14.76
CA MET A 864 -3.46 -15.62 -14.25
C MET A 864 -4.67 -16.25 -14.94
N ILE A 865 -4.65 -16.40 -16.27
CA ILE A 865 -5.74 -17.06 -17.02
C ILE A 865 -5.90 -18.52 -16.57
N ILE A 866 -4.80 -19.26 -16.43
CA ILE A 866 -4.80 -20.66 -15.96
C ILE A 866 -5.38 -20.73 -14.54
N THR A 867 -4.98 -19.83 -13.66
CA THR A 867 -5.46 -19.79 -12.27
C THR A 867 -6.96 -19.50 -12.19
N ASN A 868 -7.46 -18.58 -13.03
CA ASN A 868 -8.89 -18.33 -13.11
C ASN A 868 -9.66 -19.57 -13.61
N PHE A 869 -9.12 -20.29 -14.60
CA PHE A 869 -9.72 -21.52 -15.08
C PHE A 869 -9.83 -22.59 -13.99
N VAL A 870 -8.78 -22.79 -13.19
CA VAL A 870 -8.80 -23.71 -12.04
C VAL A 870 -9.85 -23.30 -11.00
N SER A 871 -10.01 -22.00 -10.77
CA SER A 871 -10.95 -21.45 -9.78
C SER A 871 -12.41 -21.79 -10.08
N TYR A 872 -12.77 -21.91 -11.36
CA TYR A 872 -14.11 -22.29 -11.80
C TYR A 872 -14.57 -23.64 -11.23
N PHE A 873 -13.65 -24.58 -11.04
CA PHE A 873 -13.95 -25.92 -10.52
C PHE A 873 -13.91 -26.01 -9.00
N ILE A 874 -13.22 -25.09 -8.31
CA ILE A 874 -12.94 -25.20 -6.87
C ILE A 874 -13.77 -24.22 -6.03
N PHE A 875 -14.08 -23.03 -6.55
CA PHE A 875 -14.74 -21.99 -5.75
C PHE A 875 -16.15 -22.39 -5.31
N THR A 876 -16.47 -22.06 -4.06
CA THR A 876 -17.75 -22.36 -3.41
C THR A 876 -18.13 -21.23 -2.46
N ASP A 877 -19.42 -21.07 -2.20
CA ASP A 877 -20.01 -20.19 -1.18
C ASP A 877 -20.36 -20.94 0.12
N GLU A 878 -20.17 -22.25 0.15
CA GLU A 878 -20.45 -23.10 1.31
C GLU A 878 -19.39 -22.96 2.42
N PRO A 879 -19.81 -22.90 3.70
CA PRO A 879 -18.90 -22.88 4.84
C PRO A 879 -18.11 -24.20 4.95
N ALA A 880 -16.86 -24.13 5.38
CA ALA A 880 -16.05 -25.32 5.63
C ALA A 880 -16.56 -26.10 6.86
N GLU A 881 -16.40 -27.43 6.86
CA GLU A 881 -16.86 -28.31 7.96
C GLU A 881 -16.34 -27.87 9.34
N TRP A 882 -15.11 -27.38 9.41
CA TRP A 882 -14.46 -26.90 10.63
C TRP A 882 -14.96 -25.54 11.13
N THR A 883 -16.03 -24.99 10.51
CA THR A 883 -16.65 -23.72 10.93
C THR A 883 -17.96 -23.89 11.70
N ASN A 884 -18.52 -25.11 11.79
CA ASN A 884 -19.82 -25.34 12.45
C ASN A 884 -19.75 -25.19 13.98
N ASN A 885 -20.75 -24.51 14.58
CA ASN A 885 -20.90 -24.36 16.03
C ASN A 885 -21.15 -25.74 16.67
N GLY A 886 -20.11 -26.32 17.27
CA GLY A 886 -20.14 -27.69 17.79
C GLY A 886 -18.85 -28.48 17.56
N TYR A 887 -17.88 -27.94 16.81
CA TYR A 887 -16.54 -28.52 16.75
C TYR A 887 -15.73 -28.17 18.00
N ILE A 888 -16.18 -28.69 19.14
CA ILE A 888 -15.29 -28.92 20.29
C ILE A 888 -14.61 -30.24 19.96
N ASP A 889 -13.29 -30.22 19.78
CA ASP A 889 -12.53 -31.45 19.65
C ASP A 889 -12.69 -32.22 20.97
N HIS A 890 -13.60 -33.20 20.99
CA HIS A 890 -14.07 -33.90 22.19
C HIS A 890 -13.05 -34.93 22.72
N ASN A 891 -11.76 -34.62 22.66
CA ASN A 891 -10.68 -35.55 23.01
C ASN A 891 -9.56 -34.92 23.85
N GLU A 892 -9.89 -34.04 24.78
CA GLU A 892 -8.96 -33.72 25.87
C GLU A 892 -9.55 -34.14 27.22
N THR A 893 -9.51 -35.45 27.48
CA THR A 893 -9.10 -35.86 28.83
C THR A 893 -7.74 -35.20 29.06
N LYS A 894 -7.54 -34.56 30.21
CA LYS A 894 -6.27 -33.87 30.57
C LYS A 894 -5.10 -34.86 30.47
N GLN A 895 -4.58 -35.02 29.26
CA GLN A 895 -3.30 -35.63 28.98
C GLN A 895 -2.25 -34.63 29.45
N SER A 896 -1.21 -35.14 30.10
CA SER A 896 -0.05 -34.35 30.51
C SER A 896 0.37 -33.41 29.37
N ILE A 897 0.70 -32.14 29.65
CA ILE A 897 1.12 -31.12 28.66
C ILE A 897 2.35 -31.59 27.82
N TYR A 898 2.97 -32.71 28.22
CA TYR A 898 4.12 -33.32 27.58
C TYR A 898 3.80 -34.63 26.83
N ASP A 899 2.55 -35.06 26.76
CA ASP A 899 2.13 -36.26 26.04
C ASP A 899 1.77 -35.94 24.59
N TYR A 900 2.79 -35.95 23.72
CA TYR A 900 2.63 -35.66 22.29
C TYR A 900 2.06 -36.85 21.53
N THR A 901 1.16 -36.58 20.58
CA THR A 901 0.66 -37.59 19.65
C THR A 901 1.80 -38.20 18.82
N THR A 902 1.60 -39.41 18.30
CA THR A 902 2.59 -40.07 17.41
C THR A 902 2.97 -39.20 16.20
N SER A 903 2.05 -38.37 15.72
CA SER A 903 2.31 -37.42 14.62
C SER A 903 3.18 -36.25 15.07
N GLU A 904 2.94 -35.70 16.26
CA GLU A 904 3.74 -34.60 16.82
C GLU A 904 5.15 -35.05 17.19
N LYS A 905 5.30 -36.24 17.78
CA LYS A 905 6.61 -36.88 18.02
C LYS A 905 7.41 -36.99 16.72
N LYS A 906 6.76 -37.36 15.60
CA LYS A 906 7.40 -37.37 14.28
C LYS A 906 7.87 -35.97 13.89
N TRP A 907 7.03 -34.94 13.98
CA TRP A 907 7.44 -33.57 13.64
C TRP A 907 8.60 -33.04 14.49
N ILE A 908 8.62 -33.36 15.78
CA ILE A 908 9.75 -33.04 16.68
C ILE A 908 11.05 -33.68 16.17
N LEU A 909 11.01 -34.94 15.74
CA LEU A 909 12.16 -35.63 15.17
C LEU A 909 12.55 -35.07 13.78
N TRP A 910 11.57 -34.85 12.89
CA TRP A 910 11.78 -34.32 11.54
C TRP A 910 12.37 -32.91 11.53
N SER A 911 12.05 -32.08 12.52
CA SER A 911 12.58 -30.72 12.61
C SER A 911 14.11 -30.69 12.74
N VAL A 912 14.71 -31.65 13.46
CA VAL A 912 16.17 -31.81 13.56
C VAL A 912 16.76 -32.20 12.21
N ALA A 913 16.13 -33.13 11.50
CA ALA A 913 16.57 -33.55 10.17
C ALA A 913 16.51 -32.38 9.17
N ALA A 914 15.43 -31.61 9.18
CA ALA A 914 15.28 -30.42 8.34
C ALA A 914 16.36 -29.37 8.64
N GLY A 915 16.63 -29.11 9.93
CA GLY A 915 17.72 -28.22 10.35
C GLY A 915 19.07 -28.70 9.83
N THR A 916 19.34 -30.00 9.93
CA THR A 916 20.61 -30.60 9.49
C THR A 916 20.82 -30.45 7.98
N ILE A 917 19.79 -30.74 7.18
CA ILE A 917 19.83 -30.60 5.72
C ILE A 917 20.14 -29.15 5.32
N ILE A 918 19.43 -28.20 5.94
CA ILE A 918 19.58 -26.78 5.62
C ILE A 918 20.92 -26.22 6.10
N GLY A 919 21.42 -26.67 7.25
CA GLY A 919 22.69 -26.22 7.82
C GLY A 919 23.93 -26.71 7.07
N THR A 920 23.84 -27.86 6.39
CA THR A 920 24.99 -28.52 5.76
C THR A 920 25.76 -27.63 4.78
N ILE A 921 25.07 -26.94 3.87
CA ILE A 921 25.70 -26.07 2.86
C ILE A 921 26.31 -24.80 3.47
N PRO A 922 25.56 -23.97 4.24
CA PRO A 922 26.10 -22.71 4.76
C PRO A 922 27.23 -22.95 5.76
N LEU A 923 27.11 -23.93 6.66
CA LEU A 923 28.17 -24.20 7.63
C LEU A 923 29.42 -24.74 6.94
N ASN A 924 29.31 -25.66 5.97
CA ASN A 924 30.47 -26.13 5.21
C ASN A 924 31.17 -24.99 4.43
N THR A 925 30.39 -24.04 3.90
CA THR A 925 30.94 -22.84 3.27
C THR A 925 31.73 -21.98 4.27
N LEU A 926 31.23 -21.84 5.51
CA LEU A 926 31.95 -21.15 6.59
C LEU A 926 33.23 -21.89 6.99
N TYR A 927 33.22 -23.23 7.02
CA TYR A 927 34.41 -24.04 7.29
C TYR A 927 35.51 -23.84 6.25
N VAL A 928 35.15 -23.82 4.97
CA VAL A 928 36.10 -23.55 3.87
C VAL A 928 36.70 -22.14 4.01
N LYS A 929 35.89 -21.16 4.42
CA LYS A 929 36.31 -19.75 4.50
C LYS A 929 37.09 -19.39 5.77
N PHE A 930 36.71 -19.95 6.91
CA PHE A 930 37.18 -19.51 8.23
C PHE A 930 37.88 -20.62 9.05
N GLY A 931 38.01 -21.83 8.52
CA GLY A 931 38.48 -22.99 9.28
C GLY A 931 37.39 -23.56 10.20
N ALA A 932 37.72 -24.61 10.95
CA ALA A 932 36.79 -25.29 11.85
C ALA A 932 36.67 -24.69 13.23
N ARG A 933 37.68 -23.97 13.72
CA ARG A 933 37.71 -23.53 15.11
C ARG A 933 36.51 -22.64 15.47
N ASN A 934 36.26 -21.59 14.69
CA ASN A 934 35.23 -20.60 15.00
C ASN A 934 33.81 -21.04 14.60
N PRO A 935 33.56 -21.55 13.38
CA PRO A 935 32.22 -21.99 12.98
C PRO A 935 31.69 -23.13 13.85
N PHE A 936 32.53 -24.09 14.22
CA PHE A 936 32.13 -25.20 15.10
C PHE A 936 31.77 -24.73 16.51
N MET A 937 32.55 -23.79 17.07
CA MET A 937 32.25 -23.20 18.37
C MET A 937 30.90 -22.49 18.36
N VAL A 938 30.63 -21.65 17.34
CA VAL A 938 29.36 -20.90 17.26
C VAL A 938 28.17 -21.85 17.10
N ALA A 939 28.28 -22.86 16.25
CA ALA A 939 27.26 -23.90 16.12
C ALA A 939 27.05 -24.65 17.44
N GLY A 940 28.13 -25.01 18.14
CA GLY A 940 28.11 -25.65 19.44
C GLY A 940 27.40 -24.84 20.53
N LEU A 941 27.69 -23.54 20.62
CA LEU A 941 27.03 -22.63 21.55
C LEU A 941 25.53 -22.48 21.24
N ALA A 942 25.16 -22.43 19.95
CA ALA A 942 23.76 -22.42 19.54
C ALA A 942 23.03 -23.73 19.92
N SER A 943 23.70 -24.87 19.80
CA SER A 943 23.19 -26.17 20.27
C SER A 943 23.02 -26.19 21.79
N CYS A 944 23.97 -25.66 22.56
CA CYS A 944 23.87 -25.58 24.02
C CYS A 944 22.72 -24.68 24.47
N ALA A 945 22.60 -23.49 23.87
CA ALA A 945 21.54 -22.54 24.19
C ALA A 945 20.14 -23.10 23.87
N SER A 946 19.98 -23.71 22.70
CA SER A 946 18.71 -24.36 22.33
C SER A 946 18.38 -25.54 23.23
N THR A 947 19.37 -26.37 23.60
CA THR A 947 19.19 -27.49 24.56
C THR A 947 18.71 -27.01 25.92
N ALA A 948 19.28 -25.94 26.47
CA ALA A 948 18.85 -25.37 27.74
C ALA A 948 17.41 -24.80 27.68
N LEU A 949 16.97 -24.33 26.52
CA LEU A 949 15.66 -23.72 26.35
C LEU A 949 14.54 -24.72 26.06
N ILE A 950 14.85 -26.00 25.75
CA ILE A 950 13.84 -27.03 25.44
C ILE A 950 12.81 -27.25 26.55
N PRO A 951 13.18 -27.41 27.84
CA PRO A 951 12.21 -27.59 28.90
C PRO A 951 11.22 -26.40 29.03
N TRP A 952 11.69 -25.20 28.71
CA TRP A 952 10.85 -23.99 28.70
C TRP A 952 9.96 -23.93 27.46
N SER A 953 10.49 -24.23 26.27
CA SER A 953 9.71 -24.22 25.03
C SER A 953 8.60 -25.28 25.03
N ALA A 954 8.89 -26.46 25.58
CA ALA A 954 7.92 -27.55 25.70
C ALA A 954 6.71 -27.17 26.55
N LYS A 955 6.87 -26.25 27.52
CA LYS A 955 5.77 -25.70 28.32
C LYS A 955 5.00 -24.59 27.59
N LEU A 956 5.65 -23.87 26.69
CA LEU A 956 5.12 -22.66 26.07
C LEU A 956 4.23 -22.97 24.85
N ASN A 957 4.78 -23.63 23.83
CA ASN A 957 4.01 -24.19 22.71
C ASN A 957 4.85 -25.18 21.88
N PHE A 958 4.16 -26.05 21.16
CA PHE A 958 4.75 -27.07 20.28
C PHE A 958 5.68 -26.48 19.21
N PHE A 959 5.32 -25.35 18.59
CA PHE A 959 6.10 -24.75 17.51
C PHE A 959 7.46 -24.20 17.96
N MET A 960 7.54 -23.66 19.17
CA MET A 960 8.78 -23.18 19.77
C MET A 960 9.71 -24.36 20.05
N LEU A 961 9.16 -25.50 20.47
CA LEU A 961 9.92 -26.73 20.59
C LEU A 961 10.45 -27.19 19.23
N ILE A 962 9.62 -27.17 18.17
CA ILE A 962 10.05 -27.46 16.79
C ILE A 962 11.18 -26.52 16.34
N LEU A 963 11.09 -25.22 16.61
CA LEU A 963 12.11 -24.25 16.24
C LEU A 963 13.44 -24.52 16.95
N LEU A 964 13.42 -24.77 18.26
CA LEU A 964 14.66 -25.06 19.00
C LEU A 964 15.27 -26.39 18.55
N ARG A 965 14.45 -27.40 18.24
CA ARG A 965 14.91 -28.67 17.66
C ARG A 965 15.50 -28.50 16.26
N PHE A 966 14.93 -27.60 15.45
CA PHE A 966 15.51 -27.20 14.17
C PHE A 966 16.88 -26.54 14.34
N ILE A 967 17.05 -25.64 15.31
CA ILE A 967 18.34 -25.00 15.60
C ILE A 967 19.39 -26.03 16.04
N GLN A 968 19.00 -27.00 16.88
CA GLN A 968 19.88 -28.12 17.23
C GLN A 968 20.31 -28.93 16.00
N GLY A 969 19.37 -29.22 15.08
CA GLY A 969 19.69 -29.89 13.81
C GLY A 969 20.62 -29.08 12.91
N PHE A 970 20.36 -27.77 12.79
CA PHE A 970 21.24 -26.86 12.04
C PHE A 970 22.65 -26.87 12.60
N ALA A 971 22.79 -26.76 13.92
CA ALA A 971 24.08 -26.86 14.59
C ALA A 971 24.75 -28.24 14.40
N TYR A 972 23.99 -29.33 14.47
CA TYR A 972 24.48 -30.70 14.30
C TYR A 972 25.10 -30.95 12.92
N SER A 973 24.65 -30.26 11.87
CA SER A 973 25.28 -30.37 10.53
C SER A 973 26.73 -29.90 10.48
N ALA A 974 27.22 -29.20 11.52
CA ALA A 974 28.59 -28.74 11.63
C ALA A 974 29.59 -29.88 11.95
N ASP A 975 29.13 -31.00 12.50
CA ASP A 975 29.97 -32.06 13.09
C ASP A 975 30.84 -32.77 12.04
N PHE A 976 30.24 -33.34 11.00
CA PHE A 976 30.97 -34.12 9.99
C PHE A 976 31.90 -33.25 9.13
N ALA A 977 31.55 -31.98 8.91
CA ALA A 977 32.41 -31.02 8.22
C ALA A 977 33.67 -30.71 9.05
N ALA A 978 33.52 -30.52 10.37
CA ALA A 978 34.65 -30.36 11.28
C ALA A 978 35.54 -31.62 11.30
N ILE A 979 34.95 -32.81 11.44
CA ILE A 979 35.68 -34.09 11.44
C ILE A 979 36.51 -34.26 10.16
N GLY A 980 35.92 -33.98 9.00
CA GLY A 980 36.62 -34.06 7.72
C GLY A 980 37.82 -33.12 7.65
N LEU A 981 37.64 -31.85 8.06
CA LEU A 981 38.72 -30.86 8.04
C LEU A 981 39.82 -31.18 9.06
N MET A 982 39.45 -31.64 10.26
CA MET A 982 40.38 -32.11 11.28
C MET A 982 41.21 -33.29 10.77
N THR A 983 40.57 -34.29 10.17
CA THR A 983 41.25 -35.49 9.68
C THR A 983 42.26 -35.14 8.60
N VAL A 984 41.85 -34.33 7.60
CA VAL A 984 42.76 -33.92 6.51
C VAL A 984 43.97 -33.14 7.04
N ARG A 985 43.78 -32.29 8.06
CA ARG A 985 44.84 -31.40 8.56
C ARG A 985 45.73 -32.05 9.62
N TRP A 986 45.16 -32.80 10.55
CA TRP A 986 45.83 -33.33 11.74
C TRP A 986 46.20 -34.82 11.66
N ALA A 987 45.51 -35.64 10.87
CA ALA A 987 45.85 -37.07 10.79
C ALA A 987 47.09 -37.32 9.92
N PRO A 988 48.09 -38.10 10.37
CA PRO A 988 49.08 -38.70 9.49
C PRO A 988 48.38 -39.67 8.53
N LEU A 989 48.78 -39.69 7.24
CA LEU A 989 48.12 -40.56 6.25
C LEU A 989 48.16 -42.05 6.62
N SER A 990 49.20 -42.49 7.34
CA SER A 990 49.36 -43.87 7.82
C SER A 990 48.47 -44.27 9.01
N GLU A 991 47.82 -43.30 9.65
CA GLU A 991 46.99 -43.51 10.86
C GLU A 991 45.57 -42.94 10.64
N THR A 992 45.18 -42.74 9.38
CA THR A 992 43.93 -42.06 9.01
C THR A 992 42.71 -42.85 9.48
N ALA A 993 42.73 -44.18 9.41
CA ALA A 993 41.56 -44.98 9.82
C ALA A 993 41.37 -44.92 11.34
N THR A 994 42.44 -45.01 12.12
CA THR A 994 42.40 -44.87 13.58
C THR A 994 41.97 -43.47 13.98
N PHE A 995 42.50 -42.42 13.35
CA PHE A 995 42.14 -41.03 13.64
C PHE A 995 40.66 -40.75 13.34
N LEU A 996 40.16 -41.22 12.19
CA LEU A 996 38.76 -41.09 11.81
C LEU A 996 37.86 -41.93 12.73
N ALA A 997 38.30 -43.12 13.18
CA ALA A 997 37.56 -43.94 14.13
C ALA A 997 37.39 -43.24 15.49
N VAL A 998 38.44 -42.59 16.02
CA VAL A 998 38.34 -41.76 17.24
C VAL A 998 37.31 -40.66 17.05
N LEU A 999 37.39 -39.91 15.95
CA LEU A 999 36.53 -38.75 15.72
C LEU A 999 35.07 -39.12 15.41
N THR A 1000 34.82 -40.28 14.79
CA THR A 1000 33.46 -40.73 14.42
C THR A 1000 32.77 -41.56 15.51
N CYS A 1001 33.48 -41.97 16.56
CA CYS A 1001 32.90 -42.64 17.73
C CYS A 1001 32.09 -41.72 18.64
N PHE A 1002 32.06 -40.41 18.37
CA PHE A 1002 31.37 -39.41 19.19
C PHE A 1002 29.90 -39.76 19.43
N ASN A 1003 29.16 -40.24 18.42
CA ASN A 1003 27.74 -40.56 18.58
C ASN A 1003 27.52 -41.73 19.55
N GLY A 1004 28.35 -42.77 19.47
CA GLY A 1004 28.26 -43.92 20.37
C GLY A 1004 28.64 -43.56 21.80
N ILE A 1005 29.71 -42.78 21.99
CA ILE A 1005 30.12 -42.29 23.32
C ILE A 1005 29.05 -41.37 23.91
N ALA A 1006 28.56 -40.39 23.14
CA ALA A 1006 27.54 -39.46 23.57
C ALA A 1006 26.24 -40.18 23.94
N SER A 1007 25.78 -41.13 23.12
CA SER A 1007 24.58 -41.93 23.41
C SER A 1007 24.76 -42.80 24.65
N THR A 1008 25.95 -43.40 24.84
CA THR A 1008 26.26 -44.22 26.03
C THR A 1008 26.20 -43.40 27.32
N ILE A 1009 26.78 -42.20 27.33
CA ILE A 1009 26.77 -41.32 28.51
C ILE A 1009 25.37 -40.74 28.73
N THR A 1010 24.72 -40.27 27.65
CA THR A 1010 23.46 -39.53 27.71
C THR A 1010 22.29 -40.44 28.08
N ASN A 1011 22.17 -41.63 27.52
CA ASN A 1011 21.03 -42.52 27.78
C ASN A 1011 21.04 -43.02 29.23
N PHE A 1012 22.19 -43.48 29.73
CA PHE A 1012 22.34 -43.91 31.12
C PHE A 1012 22.17 -42.74 32.10
N GLY A 1013 22.85 -41.61 31.86
CA GLY A 1013 22.75 -40.43 32.71
C GLY A 1013 21.34 -39.85 32.75
N THR A 1014 20.66 -39.79 31.60
CA THR A 1014 19.26 -39.32 31.53
C THR A 1014 18.31 -40.27 32.21
N GLY A 1015 18.50 -41.59 32.09
CA GLY A 1015 17.69 -42.59 32.80
C GLY A 1015 17.73 -42.36 34.32
N LEU A 1016 18.94 -42.23 34.89
CA LEU A 1016 19.14 -41.94 36.31
C LEU A 1016 18.53 -40.60 36.75
N ILE A 1017 18.70 -39.54 35.96
CA ILE A 1017 18.19 -38.20 36.30
C ILE A 1017 16.66 -38.18 36.24
N CYS A 1018 16.06 -38.85 35.26
CA CYS A 1018 14.61 -38.87 35.07
C CYS A 1018 13.86 -39.55 36.23
N GLU A 1019 14.43 -40.60 36.85
CA GLU A 1019 13.85 -41.26 38.03
C GLU A 1019 14.23 -40.58 39.36
N SER A 1020 15.22 -39.69 39.36
CA SER A 1020 15.60 -38.91 40.54
C SER A 1020 14.60 -37.79 40.88
N SER A 1021 14.70 -37.23 42.08
CA SER A 1021 13.90 -36.07 42.52
C SER A 1021 14.12 -34.79 41.69
N LEU A 1022 15.16 -34.75 40.84
CA LEU A 1022 15.42 -33.64 39.94
C LEU A 1022 14.43 -33.64 38.75
N GLY A 1023 14.10 -34.82 38.22
CA GLY A 1023 13.20 -34.98 37.08
C GLY A 1023 13.83 -34.64 35.72
N TRP A 1024 13.13 -34.99 34.64
CA TRP A 1024 13.65 -35.02 33.26
C TRP A 1024 14.25 -33.70 32.73
N LYS A 1025 13.77 -32.55 33.22
CA LYS A 1025 14.23 -31.23 32.77
C LYS A 1025 15.72 -31.00 33.05
N TRP A 1026 16.21 -31.55 34.15
CA TRP A 1026 17.61 -31.41 34.54
C TRP A 1026 18.56 -32.19 33.63
N SER A 1027 18.08 -33.21 32.92
CA SER A 1027 18.89 -33.83 31.86
C SER A 1027 19.29 -32.78 30.81
N TYR A 1028 18.35 -31.97 30.32
CA TYR A 1028 18.64 -30.93 29.34
C TYR A 1028 19.59 -29.85 29.87
N TYR A 1029 19.39 -29.37 31.11
CA TYR A 1029 20.26 -28.35 31.69
C TYR A 1029 21.69 -28.84 31.91
N LEU A 1030 21.86 -30.06 32.43
CA LEU A 1030 23.19 -30.61 32.68
C LEU A 1030 23.96 -30.86 31.39
N HIS A 1031 23.30 -31.37 30.34
CA HIS A 1031 23.94 -31.54 29.02
C HIS A 1031 24.29 -30.19 28.37
N ALA A 1032 23.47 -29.16 28.54
CA ALA A 1032 23.80 -27.81 28.05
C ALA A 1032 25.03 -27.24 28.77
N ILE A 1033 25.12 -27.38 30.10
CA ILE A 1033 26.28 -26.94 30.89
C ILE A 1033 27.54 -27.70 30.48
N ALA A 1034 27.46 -29.03 30.37
CA ALA A 1034 28.59 -29.85 29.93
C ALA A 1034 29.06 -29.45 28.52
N GLY A 1035 28.11 -29.19 27.60
CA GLY A 1035 28.41 -28.69 26.26
C GLY A 1035 29.14 -27.35 26.27
N LEU A 1036 28.70 -26.38 27.08
CA LEU A 1036 29.38 -25.08 27.19
C LEU A 1036 30.83 -25.22 27.65
N VAL A 1037 31.10 -26.09 28.63
CA VAL A 1037 32.47 -26.38 29.09
C VAL A 1037 33.31 -27.00 27.99
N LEU A 1038 32.77 -27.99 27.27
CA LEU A 1038 33.48 -28.66 26.17
C LEU A 1038 33.77 -27.73 25.00
N PHE A 1039 32.83 -26.84 24.62
CA PHE A 1039 33.07 -25.86 23.55
C PHE A 1039 34.03 -24.74 23.97
N ALA A 1040 34.06 -24.37 25.25
CA ALA A 1040 35.10 -23.48 25.78
C ALA A 1040 36.48 -24.15 25.71
N LEU A 1041 36.59 -25.42 26.10
CA LEU A 1041 37.83 -26.19 25.97
C LEU A 1041 38.25 -26.35 24.50
N TRP A 1042 37.31 -26.64 23.60
CA TRP A 1042 37.55 -26.68 22.16
C TRP A 1042 38.19 -25.37 21.66
N PHE A 1043 37.61 -24.23 22.02
CA PHE A 1043 38.13 -22.94 21.60
C PHE A 1043 39.55 -22.68 22.12
N LEU A 1044 39.89 -23.17 23.32
CA LEU A 1044 41.21 -23.01 23.92
C LEU A 1044 42.27 -24.00 23.40
N VAL A 1045 41.84 -25.19 23.00
CA VAL A 1045 42.74 -26.32 22.65
C VAL A 1045 42.92 -26.46 21.15
N TYR A 1046 41.83 -26.45 20.38
CA TYR A 1046 41.85 -26.75 18.95
C TYR A 1046 42.35 -25.57 18.11
N ILE A 1047 43.26 -25.86 17.19
CA ILE A 1047 43.81 -24.92 16.22
C ILE A 1047 43.70 -25.54 14.83
N ASP A 1048 43.34 -24.70 13.86
CA ASP A 1048 42.99 -25.18 12.52
C ASP A 1048 44.16 -25.75 11.73
N HIS A 1049 45.38 -25.26 11.97
CA HIS A 1049 46.60 -25.75 11.31
C HIS A 1049 47.65 -26.15 12.36
N PRO A 1050 48.21 -27.37 12.29
CA PRO A 1050 49.19 -27.84 13.28
C PRO A 1050 50.49 -27.03 13.26
N GLN A 1051 50.82 -26.39 12.13
CA GLN A 1051 52.00 -25.51 11.98
C GLN A 1051 51.87 -24.19 12.78
N GLU A 1052 50.66 -23.78 13.13
CA GLU A 1052 50.40 -22.49 13.78
C GLU A 1052 50.53 -22.54 15.30
N THR A 1053 50.76 -23.74 15.87
CA THR A 1053 50.84 -23.93 17.30
C THR A 1053 52.21 -24.45 17.72
N LYS A 1054 52.76 -23.86 18.79
CA LYS A 1054 53.98 -24.36 19.44
C LYS A 1054 53.74 -25.59 20.32
N ARG A 1055 52.48 -26.05 20.42
CA ARG A 1055 52.10 -27.22 21.23
C ARG A 1055 52.44 -28.56 20.56
N VAL A 1056 52.77 -28.56 19.27
CA VAL A 1056 53.16 -29.74 18.49
C VAL A 1056 54.68 -29.71 18.30
N SER A 1057 55.35 -30.82 18.58
CA SER A 1057 56.80 -30.94 18.39
C SER A 1057 57.15 -31.03 16.90
N ASP A 1058 58.36 -30.60 16.53
CA ASP A 1058 58.80 -30.66 15.12
C ASP A 1058 58.81 -32.10 14.57
N GLN A 1059 59.11 -33.09 15.40
CA GLN A 1059 59.05 -34.52 15.03
C GLN A 1059 57.63 -34.96 14.69
N GLU A 1060 56.64 -34.56 15.51
CA GLU A 1060 55.24 -34.88 15.29
C GLU A 1060 54.68 -34.12 14.09
N LEU A 1061 55.08 -32.86 13.90
CA LEU A 1061 54.68 -32.05 12.76
C LEU A 1061 55.19 -32.66 11.43
N GLN A 1062 56.43 -33.15 11.40
CA GLN A 1062 56.96 -33.89 10.25
C GLN A 1062 56.20 -35.19 10.00
N LYS A 1063 55.80 -35.92 11.04
CA LYS A 1063 54.98 -37.14 10.93
C LYS A 1063 53.61 -36.83 10.32
N ILE A 1064 52.94 -35.75 10.75
CA ILE A 1064 51.63 -35.34 10.23
C ILE A 1064 51.69 -34.93 8.75
N GLN A 1065 52.77 -34.28 8.32
CA GLN A 1065 52.91 -33.76 6.96
C GLN A 1065 53.48 -34.77 5.97
N LYS A 1066 54.08 -35.87 6.45
CA LYS A 1066 54.69 -36.90 5.61
C LYS A 1066 53.70 -37.46 4.60
N ASN A 1067 54.10 -37.46 3.32
CA ASN A 1067 53.33 -37.93 2.16
C ASN A 1067 52.04 -37.14 1.83
N LYS A 1068 51.77 -36.00 2.48
CA LYS A 1068 50.66 -35.11 2.11
C LYS A 1068 51.03 -34.28 0.88
N SER A 1069 50.11 -34.16 -0.09
CA SER A 1069 50.33 -33.29 -1.25
C SER A 1069 50.22 -31.80 -0.89
N GLU A 1070 50.73 -30.91 -1.73
CA GLU A 1070 50.62 -29.45 -1.51
C GLU A 1070 49.17 -28.98 -1.30
N ALA A 1071 48.21 -29.61 -1.97
CA ALA A 1071 46.79 -29.34 -1.78
C ALA A 1071 46.29 -29.68 -0.36
N HIS A 1072 46.84 -30.73 0.28
CA HIS A 1072 46.51 -31.09 1.66
C HIS A 1072 47.10 -30.12 2.68
N LEU A 1073 48.20 -29.45 2.33
CA LEU A 1073 48.91 -28.49 3.18
C LEU A 1073 48.43 -27.05 2.99
N SER A 1074 47.68 -26.78 1.91
CA SER A 1074 47.17 -25.45 1.59
C SER A 1074 46.13 -24.95 2.61
N LYS A 1075 46.19 -23.65 2.91
CA LYS A 1075 45.17 -22.92 3.69
C LYS A 1075 43.91 -22.61 2.87
N LYS A 1076 44.04 -22.56 1.54
CA LYS A 1076 42.94 -22.29 0.60
C LYS A 1076 42.58 -23.59 -0.12
N CYS A 1077 41.32 -23.99 -0.04
CA CYS A 1077 40.80 -25.18 -0.70
C CYS A 1077 39.55 -24.80 -1.48
N ASP A 1078 39.67 -24.67 -2.80
CA ASP A 1078 38.52 -24.51 -3.67
C ASP A 1078 37.88 -25.88 -3.91
N VAL A 1079 36.66 -26.05 -3.40
CA VAL A 1079 35.96 -27.34 -3.46
C VAL A 1079 35.22 -27.45 -4.80
N PRO A 1080 35.57 -28.43 -5.67
CA PRO A 1080 34.92 -28.59 -6.95
C PRO A 1080 33.60 -29.36 -6.78
N TYR A 1081 32.59 -28.71 -6.18
CA TYR A 1081 31.32 -29.33 -5.79
C TYR A 1081 30.66 -30.14 -6.91
N MET A 1082 30.66 -29.61 -8.15
CA MET A 1082 30.07 -30.33 -9.27
C MET A 1082 30.83 -31.59 -9.68
N LYS A 1083 32.17 -31.58 -9.60
CA LYS A 1083 32.97 -32.77 -9.91
C LYS A 1083 32.83 -33.84 -8.82
N LEU A 1084 32.63 -33.44 -7.57
CA LEU A 1084 32.35 -34.36 -6.47
C LEU A 1084 30.96 -35.00 -6.61
N ALA A 1085 29.93 -34.19 -6.90
CA ALA A 1085 28.56 -34.64 -7.05
C ALA A 1085 28.33 -35.57 -8.27
N THR A 1086 29.19 -35.48 -9.28
CA THR A 1086 29.14 -36.32 -10.49
C THR A 1086 30.10 -37.51 -10.44
N SER A 1087 30.91 -37.64 -9.39
CA SER A 1087 31.88 -38.73 -9.27
C SER A 1087 31.19 -40.02 -8.82
N PRO A 1088 31.24 -41.11 -9.61
CA PRO A 1088 30.57 -42.36 -9.27
C PRO A 1088 31.12 -42.99 -7.97
N ILE A 1089 32.41 -42.80 -7.67
CA ILE A 1089 33.03 -43.30 -6.43
C ILE A 1089 32.46 -42.56 -5.22
N ILE A 1090 32.33 -41.23 -5.31
CA ILE A 1090 31.79 -40.41 -4.23
C ILE A 1090 30.30 -40.69 -4.02
N LEU A 1091 29.54 -40.90 -5.10
CA LEU A 1091 28.14 -41.32 -5.02
C LEU A 1091 27.99 -42.67 -4.32
N CYS A 1092 28.86 -43.64 -4.59
CA CYS A 1092 28.88 -44.92 -3.86
C CYS A 1092 29.23 -44.76 -2.37
N VAL A 1093 30.17 -43.86 -2.04
CA VAL A 1093 30.51 -43.54 -0.65
C VAL A 1093 29.32 -42.89 0.06
N TRP A 1094 28.64 -41.93 -0.57
CA TRP A 1094 27.44 -41.30 -0.03
C TRP A 1094 26.29 -42.29 0.15
N ALA A 1095 26.09 -43.19 -0.81
CA ALA A 1095 25.09 -44.25 -0.69
C ALA A 1095 25.37 -45.17 0.51
N ASN A 1096 26.61 -45.64 0.67
CA ASN A 1096 26.99 -46.47 1.83
C ASN A 1096 26.85 -45.69 3.15
N ALA A 1097 27.32 -44.45 3.20
CA ALA A 1097 27.19 -43.60 4.38
C ALA A 1097 25.72 -43.31 4.74
N PHE A 1098 24.86 -43.13 3.74
CA PHE A 1098 23.42 -42.94 3.95
C PHE A 1098 22.80 -44.14 4.66
N PHE A 1099 23.04 -45.37 4.18
CA PHE A 1099 22.48 -46.57 4.79
C PHE A 1099 23.05 -46.83 6.19
N ASP A 1100 24.36 -46.67 6.38
CA ASP A 1100 25.03 -46.88 7.68
C ASP A 1100 24.56 -45.86 8.74
N LEU A 1101 24.53 -44.56 8.39
CA LEU A 1101 24.06 -43.51 9.31
C LEU A 1101 22.57 -43.63 9.60
N THR A 1102 21.76 -44.04 8.61
CA THR A 1102 20.33 -44.29 8.81
C THR A 1102 20.13 -45.41 9.84
N ALA A 1103 20.85 -46.53 9.70
CA ALA A 1103 20.81 -47.61 10.67
C ALA A 1103 21.24 -47.13 12.07
N ALA A 1104 22.36 -46.42 12.18
CA ALA A 1104 22.85 -45.91 13.46
C ALA A 1104 21.85 -44.97 14.16
N ILE A 1105 21.26 -44.02 13.42
CA ILE A 1105 20.27 -43.06 13.96
C ILE A 1105 18.96 -43.77 14.35
N MET A 1106 18.53 -44.78 13.59
CA MET A 1106 17.37 -45.58 13.98
C MET A 1106 17.60 -46.29 15.31
N PHE A 1107 18.79 -46.84 15.55
CA PHE A 1107 19.10 -47.52 16.81
C PHE A 1107 19.13 -46.55 17.98
N SER A 1108 19.87 -45.44 17.83
CA SER A 1108 19.97 -44.45 18.90
C SER A 1108 18.62 -43.84 19.27
N THR A 1109 17.70 -43.72 18.31
CA THR A 1109 16.39 -43.10 18.52
C THR A 1109 15.34 -44.08 19.04
N TYR A 1110 15.25 -45.28 18.46
CA TYR A 1110 14.13 -46.19 18.72
C TYR A 1110 14.45 -47.33 19.68
N VAL A 1111 15.71 -47.68 19.92
CA VAL A 1111 16.05 -48.74 20.90
C VAL A 1111 15.56 -48.40 22.31
N PRO A 1112 15.76 -47.18 22.87
CA PRO A 1112 15.23 -46.86 24.19
C PRO A 1112 13.69 -46.97 24.24
N ILE A 1113 13.03 -46.54 23.16
CA ILE A 1113 11.57 -46.62 23.05
C ILE A 1113 11.13 -48.10 23.01
N TYR A 1114 11.80 -48.94 22.24
CA TYR A 1114 11.49 -50.36 22.13
C TYR A 1114 11.70 -51.10 23.46
N LEU A 1115 12.83 -50.86 24.14
CA LEU A 1115 13.12 -51.44 25.45
C LEU A 1115 12.06 -51.06 26.50
N HIS A 1116 11.62 -49.81 26.52
CA HIS A 1116 10.63 -49.33 27.49
C HIS A 1116 9.19 -49.71 27.12
N GLU A 1117 8.78 -49.43 25.89
CA GLU A 1117 7.38 -49.57 25.45
C GLU A 1117 7.03 -51.00 25.08
N VAL A 1118 7.95 -51.74 24.46
CA VAL A 1118 7.70 -53.11 23.97
C VAL A 1118 8.19 -54.15 24.99
N LEU A 1119 9.44 -54.05 25.43
CA LEU A 1119 10.01 -55.01 26.40
C LEU A 1119 9.72 -54.67 27.86
N LYS A 1120 9.06 -53.53 28.13
CA LYS A 1120 8.57 -53.11 29.46
C LYS A 1120 9.66 -52.95 30.53
N PHE A 1121 10.89 -52.62 30.13
CA PHE A 1121 11.96 -52.26 31.09
C PHE A 1121 11.67 -50.92 31.80
N GLY A 1122 12.17 -50.76 33.03
CA GLY A 1122 12.12 -49.48 33.76
C GLY A 1122 12.90 -48.35 33.04
N ILE A 1123 12.74 -47.08 33.43
CA ILE A 1123 13.39 -45.95 32.72
C ILE A 1123 14.91 -45.98 32.94
N THR A 1124 15.37 -46.27 34.16
CA THR A 1124 16.80 -46.45 34.46
C THR A 1124 17.38 -47.68 33.75
N GLU A 1125 16.67 -48.81 33.76
CA GLU A 1125 17.09 -50.04 33.08
C GLU A 1125 17.16 -49.83 31.56
N THR A 1126 16.16 -49.16 30.98
CA THR A 1126 16.13 -48.76 29.57
C THR A 1126 17.35 -47.91 29.22
N GLY A 1127 17.66 -46.90 30.05
CA GLY A 1127 18.86 -46.08 29.88
C GLY A 1127 20.14 -46.89 29.92
N PHE A 1128 20.27 -47.82 30.87
CA PHE A 1128 21.43 -48.70 31.02
C PHE A 1128 21.60 -49.65 29.84
N TYR A 1129 20.57 -50.39 29.43
CA TYR A 1129 20.66 -51.35 28.33
C TYR A 1129 20.84 -50.67 26.98
N ALA A 1130 20.18 -49.53 26.73
CA ALA A 1130 20.42 -48.75 25.52
C ALA A 1130 21.87 -48.23 25.45
N SER A 1131 22.44 -47.82 26.59
CA SER A 1131 23.85 -47.45 26.70
C SER A 1131 24.79 -48.64 26.49
N LEU A 1132 24.47 -49.82 27.03
CA LEU A 1132 25.31 -51.00 26.90
C LEU A 1132 25.42 -51.47 25.43
N ILE A 1133 24.30 -51.50 24.70
CA ILE A 1133 24.25 -51.92 23.29
C ILE A 1133 25.16 -51.04 22.43
N LEU A 1134 25.05 -49.71 22.58
CA LEU A 1134 25.85 -48.76 21.81
C LEU A 1134 27.31 -48.70 22.30
N GLY A 1135 27.53 -48.82 23.62
CA GLY A 1135 28.85 -48.82 24.25
C GLY A 1135 29.71 -50.02 23.86
N LEU A 1136 29.14 -51.22 23.80
CA LEU A 1136 29.85 -52.45 23.38
C LEU A 1136 30.31 -52.41 21.92
N SER A 1137 29.70 -51.58 21.07
CA SER A 1137 30.13 -51.40 19.69
C SER A 1137 31.41 -50.56 19.53
N LEU A 1138 31.76 -49.73 20.53
CA LEU A 1138 32.88 -48.80 20.46
C LEU A 1138 34.25 -49.50 20.41
N PRO A 1139 34.58 -50.47 21.29
CA PRO A 1139 35.88 -51.15 21.25
C PRO A 1139 36.12 -51.89 19.93
N VAL A 1140 35.06 -52.47 19.34
CA VAL A 1140 35.14 -53.17 18.05
C VAL A 1140 35.57 -52.20 16.95
N ARG A 1141 34.97 -51.01 16.87
CA ARG A 1141 35.35 -49.99 15.89
C ARG A 1141 36.83 -49.57 16.01
N PHE A 1142 37.32 -49.38 17.24
CA PHE A 1142 38.73 -49.06 17.49
C PHE A 1142 39.69 -50.19 17.10
N VAL A 1143 39.39 -51.42 17.50
CA VAL A 1143 40.24 -52.59 17.20
C VAL A 1143 40.35 -52.79 15.69
N PHE A 1144 39.23 -52.74 14.95
CA PHE A 1144 39.25 -52.94 13.51
C PHE A 1144 39.90 -51.77 12.75
N ALA A 1145 39.79 -50.53 13.24
CA ALA A 1145 40.52 -49.39 12.68
C ALA A 1145 42.05 -49.54 12.84
N LEU A 1146 42.50 -49.95 14.04
CA LEU A 1146 43.91 -50.24 14.32
C LEU A 1146 44.43 -51.40 13.47
N VAL A 1147 43.63 -52.45 13.29
CA VAL A 1147 43.96 -53.59 12.42
C VAL A 1147 44.07 -53.11 10.96
N SER A 1148 43.15 -52.28 10.48
CA SER A 1148 43.19 -51.72 9.12
C SER A 1148 44.48 -50.93 8.85
N ASP A 1149 44.89 -50.06 9.77
CA ASP A 1149 46.11 -49.25 9.64
C ASP A 1149 47.40 -50.12 9.72
N LYS A 1150 47.39 -51.22 10.49
CA LYS A 1150 48.56 -52.11 10.67
C LYS A 1150 48.72 -53.19 9.60
N LEU A 1151 47.66 -53.54 8.86
CA LEU A 1151 47.67 -54.60 7.84
C LEU A 1151 48.42 -54.17 6.56
N LYS A 1152 49.76 -54.19 6.54
CA LYS A 1152 50.53 -53.69 5.37
C LYS A 1152 50.61 -54.66 4.17
N PHE A 1153 50.20 -55.92 4.31
CA PHE A 1153 50.36 -56.95 3.27
C PHE A 1153 49.15 -57.10 2.32
N ILE A 1154 48.06 -56.36 2.54
CA ILE A 1154 46.86 -56.33 1.68
C ILE A 1154 46.75 -54.92 1.07
N SER A 1155 46.37 -54.81 -0.20
CA SER A 1155 46.16 -53.51 -0.84
C SER A 1155 45.02 -52.73 -0.17
N GLU A 1156 45.14 -51.39 -0.09
CA GLU A 1156 44.12 -50.53 0.50
C GLU A 1156 42.73 -50.73 -0.13
N THR A 1157 42.67 -50.92 -1.45
CA THR A 1157 41.42 -51.21 -2.15
C THR A 1157 40.78 -52.52 -1.70
N ALA A 1158 41.58 -53.57 -1.46
CA ALA A 1158 41.08 -54.85 -0.97
C ALA A 1158 40.61 -54.76 0.48
N LYS A 1159 41.33 -54.01 1.34
CA LYS A 1159 40.88 -53.73 2.71
C LYS A 1159 39.52 -53.03 2.72
N ILE A 1160 39.37 -51.95 1.95
CA ILE A 1160 38.13 -51.18 1.87
C ILE A 1160 36.96 -52.08 1.44
N ARG A 1161 37.15 -52.94 0.43
CA ARG A 1161 36.11 -53.86 -0.03
C ARG A 1161 35.77 -54.90 1.04
N ILE A 1162 36.76 -55.57 1.63
CA ILE A 1162 36.54 -56.62 2.63
C ILE A 1162 35.84 -56.06 3.86
N PHE A 1163 36.36 -54.99 4.47
CA PHE A 1163 35.76 -54.42 5.67
C PHE A 1163 34.37 -53.84 5.41
N ASN A 1164 34.14 -53.20 4.25
CA ASN A 1164 32.82 -52.69 3.90
C ASN A 1164 31.81 -53.82 3.65
N THR A 1165 32.20 -54.88 2.94
CA THR A 1165 31.35 -56.06 2.69
C THR A 1165 31.01 -56.78 3.99
N VAL A 1166 31.97 -56.96 4.90
CA VAL A 1166 31.72 -57.58 6.21
C VAL A 1166 30.83 -56.69 7.07
N SER A 1167 31.14 -55.40 7.18
CA SER A 1167 30.39 -54.45 8.03
C SER A 1167 28.93 -54.32 7.61
N VAL A 1168 28.67 -54.10 6.31
CA VAL A 1168 27.31 -53.91 5.79
C VAL A 1168 26.57 -55.24 5.63
N GLY A 1169 27.25 -56.27 5.12
CA GLY A 1169 26.66 -57.58 4.83
C GLY A 1169 26.27 -58.37 6.08
N VAL A 1170 27.17 -58.47 7.06
CA VAL A 1170 26.90 -59.21 8.31
C VAL A 1170 25.84 -58.48 9.14
N SER A 1171 25.95 -57.15 9.26
CA SER A 1171 24.93 -56.35 9.96
C SER A 1171 23.57 -56.51 9.30
N GLY A 1172 23.48 -56.45 7.97
CA GLY A 1172 22.24 -56.65 7.22
C GLY A 1172 21.58 -58.02 7.44
N LEU A 1173 22.38 -59.09 7.57
CA LEU A 1173 21.87 -60.43 7.90
C LEU A 1173 21.29 -60.52 9.31
N PHE A 1174 21.99 -59.96 10.32
CA PHE A 1174 21.46 -59.89 11.69
C PHE A 1174 20.22 -59.00 11.77
N PHE A 1175 20.18 -57.90 11.01
CA PHE A 1175 19.01 -57.05 10.88
C PHE A 1175 17.78 -57.78 10.39
N ALA A 1176 17.93 -58.59 9.34
CA ALA A 1176 16.84 -59.41 8.80
C ALA A 1176 16.33 -60.44 9.84
N SER A 1177 17.22 -60.95 10.72
CA SER A 1177 16.83 -61.91 11.75
C SER A 1177 16.05 -61.31 12.93
N ILE A 1178 16.29 -60.04 13.28
CA ILE A 1178 15.59 -59.36 14.39
C ILE A 1178 14.11 -59.11 14.08
N GLY A 1179 13.73 -58.95 12.81
CA GLY A 1179 12.33 -58.74 12.42
C GLY A 1179 11.45 -60.00 12.46
N TYR A 1180 12.05 -61.17 12.69
CA TYR A 1180 11.36 -62.48 12.72
C TYR A 1180 11.14 -63.03 14.14
N ALA A 1181 11.78 -62.44 15.16
CA ALA A 1181 11.68 -62.81 16.58
C ALA A 1181 10.83 -61.78 17.34
#